data_AF-A0A7Y5S5W9-F1
#
_entry.id   AF-A0A7Y5S5W9-F1
#
_cell.length_a   1.000
_cell.length_b   1.000
_cell.length_c   1.000
_cell.angle_alpha   90.00
_cell.angle_beta   90.00
_cell.angle_gamma   90.00
#
_symmetry.space_group_name_H-M   'P 1'
#
loop_
_entity.id
_entity.type
_entity.pdbx_description
1 polymer ?
#
loop_
_entity_poly.entity_id
_entity_poly.type
_entity_poly.pdbx_seq_one_letter_code
_entity_poly.pdbx_strand_id
1 'polypeptide(L)'
;MKSTSKLLAAAGLAISCGSAAGQTSSWIAGDGNWNNPAKWSAGVPNSPAATAIIADPGGYTITLNISASLANLQKVIPGPQLNMLPGTFIDLYGGVFSNDGATIVNTSASNNNTAIRFRSVNHIIAADPGEAGELTLNAYGPNLDTAYLQSFDGITVTNDEDHTINGCGNIYARMNNLGLIEADQPARTLQLLGDPKTNGGLIIARTGAHLSLSGISLTQGPPFGVLLADDGNVSIASSSITGGDLNSAGGGVVQFTASSTITDLSGNASPLINPGVVLLTNGIMVLTGTTTVNTSASNNSTYINASTNTIWDDGVIQLNAYAPNLDTAYIQTSGGALFTNNATIRGRGRIYGTFRNNGLVETGAGSTLDLISTAKSNRGLMQAVAGGSLYVSGITLTNNADSVDGELRADGGNVYLNGCAISDGLMNALNAGRFVVAASSTLTGGVMGSGPIDVNAGQLLALNHAAWSHAGTLTINPTASNAGTYLRVDQPCSISNVTVSLNAYAPNLDTGYIQTSGPGVATFEPSSLITGRGRILGVSVHNGPIIVNGSANTIELLSTNKTNNATAKAENSGLLRITSIALSQGASGQLLADNASVYLNSATINAGQVNAINSGRTTVIASSTFVGGVSGSGPLDLNAGQVLVVNQPAWNHSGEVLVNPGAGNAGTYIRFDQPCTVSNAILHLNAYTPNLDTAYLQTSGPGVITLGSSALVTGRGRIYGSMINNGTIRPEPTRTIELVSAAKSNNALIEANASGVVNISSIALTQSPGGTLRADNGVVNLISSTISGGQIVALNTGSADVYSSTFVGGVSGSGPLNIIQGQLLLINQPTWNHNGVVTINPGSGNFGTYLRVDQNCTFNDVTIQLNRYAPSSDTAYIQTNGSVGTFGPTATLAGAGRVYGTWNMGGTFAPGRDAGSRHNIDVAGSVTFQPSGVLSTDIGSASAFGQVTGAGLVSANGTLRVRLVNAFNPTPGHTFDVVSVGTRTGVFADTDMDLFPEGPDRFYVSYPAGKVRLHARKCAADWNGDAFVNGDDYDAYSELFEAGDPAGDFNNDGFVNGDDYDAFASAFENGC
;
A
#
# COMPACT_ATOMS: atom_id res chain seq x y z
N MET A 1 -10.89 58.55 62.39
CA MET A 1 -10.29 58.89 63.71
C MET A 1 -10.05 60.40 63.77
N LYS A 2 -10.64 61.06 64.77
CA LYS A 2 -10.72 62.51 65.06
C LYS A 2 -11.51 63.38 64.06
N SER A 3 -12.81 63.55 64.33
CA SER A 3 -13.52 64.78 63.98
C SER A 3 -14.26 65.34 65.19
N THR A 4 -14.03 66.62 65.38
CA THR A 4 -14.53 67.56 66.37
C THR A 4 -16.05 67.73 66.35
N SER A 5 -16.60 67.85 67.55
CA SER A 5 -17.92 68.36 67.90
C SER A 5 -18.24 69.72 67.26
N LYS A 6 -19.43 69.84 66.66
CA LYS A 6 -20.09 71.13 66.36
C LYS A 6 -21.56 71.05 66.78
N LEU A 7 -21.82 71.48 68.02
CA LEU A 7 -23.11 72.05 68.41
C LEU A 7 -23.21 73.42 67.74
N LEU A 8 -24.26 73.69 66.96
CA LEU A 8 -24.57 75.04 66.49
C LEU A 8 -25.76 75.60 67.28
N ALA A 9 -25.51 76.74 67.92
CA ALA A 9 -26.42 77.48 68.76
C ALA A 9 -27.55 78.15 67.96
N ALA A 10 -28.72 78.22 68.59
CA ALA A 10 -29.83 79.05 68.16
C ALA A 10 -29.56 80.53 68.42
N ALA A 11 -29.88 81.40 67.45
CA ALA A 11 -30.09 82.82 67.66
C ALA A 11 -31.32 83.25 66.84
N GLY A 12 -32.29 83.87 67.51
CA GLY A 12 -33.58 84.25 66.94
C GLY A 12 -33.57 85.59 66.21
N LEU A 13 -34.55 85.76 65.33
CA LEU A 13 -35.13 87.05 64.99
C LEU A 13 -36.60 86.83 64.60
N ALA A 14 -37.51 87.45 65.35
CA ALA A 14 -38.93 87.52 65.02
C ALA A 14 -39.20 88.84 64.25
N ILE A 15 -39.96 88.78 63.17
CA ILE A 15 -41.04 89.72 62.79
C ILE A 15 -41.86 89.10 61.63
N SER A 16 -43.16 89.29 61.76
CA SER A 16 -44.33 88.84 61.00
C SER A 16 -44.30 88.91 59.46
N CYS A 17 -44.79 87.85 58.81
CA CYS A 17 -45.96 87.83 57.90
C CYS A 17 -46.15 86.41 57.35
N GLY A 18 -47.40 86.01 57.10
CA GLY A 18 -47.83 84.64 56.82
C GLY A 18 -47.04 83.90 55.73
N SER A 19 -46.33 82.87 56.15
CA SER A 19 -46.04 81.65 55.40
C SER A 19 -46.03 80.51 56.43
N ALA A 20 -46.56 79.34 56.08
CA ALA A 20 -46.65 78.20 56.99
C ALA A 20 -45.24 77.75 57.40
N ALA A 21 -44.76 78.20 58.56
CA ALA A 21 -43.54 77.69 59.16
C ALA A 21 -43.74 76.21 59.51
N GLY A 22 -42.84 75.35 59.03
CA GLY A 22 -42.87 73.92 59.27
C GLY A 22 -42.93 73.61 60.77
N GLN A 23 -43.95 72.86 61.19
CA GLN A 23 -44.14 72.41 62.57
C GLN A 23 -43.11 71.32 62.89
N THR A 24 -42.17 71.56 63.80
CA THR A 24 -41.33 70.51 64.38
C THR A 24 -42.01 69.99 65.65
N SER A 25 -42.30 68.69 65.70
CA SER A 25 -42.95 68.07 66.86
C SER A 25 -42.23 66.81 67.32
N SER A 26 -42.01 66.68 68.62
CA SER A 26 -41.29 65.57 69.24
C SER A 26 -42.25 64.65 70.00
N TRP A 27 -42.04 63.33 69.90
CA TRP A 27 -42.77 62.35 70.71
C TRP A 27 -42.39 62.52 72.19
N ILE A 28 -43.39 62.59 73.08
CA ILE A 28 -43.16 62.93 74.49
C ILE A 28 -42.62 61.74 75.28
N ALA A 29 -43.30 60.58 75.25
CA ALA A 29 -42.86 59.31 75.86
C ALA A 29 -43.90 58.18 75.75
N GLY A 30 -43.42 56.93 75.86
CA GLY A 30 -44.23 55.71 76.07
C GLY A 30 -45.10 55.29 74.89
N ASP A 31 -45.73 54.13 74.99
CA ASP A 31 -46.57 53.57 73.92
C ASP A 31 -47.73 54.51 73.55
N GLY A 32 -48.11 54.55 72.27
CA GLY A 32 -49.28 55.32 71.86
C GLY A 32 -49.54 55.38 70.36
N ASN A 33 -50.74 55.85 70.02
CA ASN A 33 -51.17 56.10 68.64
C ASN A 33 -50.66 57.46 68.15
N TRP A 34 -50.18 57.52 66.90
CA TRP A 34 -49.68 58.72 66.25
C TRP A 34 -50.69 59.86 66.25
N ASN A 35 -51.98 59.55 66.09
CA ASN A 35 -53.06 60.54 66.07
C ASN A 35 -53.38 61.17 67.43
N ASN A 36 -52.74 60.74 68.53
CA ASN A 36 -52.98 61.30 69.85
C ASN A 36 -52.16 62.59 70.03
N PRO A 37 -52.78 63.79 70.01
CA PRO A 37 -52.05 65.05 70.15
C PRO A 37 -51.32 65.18 71.49
N ALA A 38 -51.77 64.49 72.55
CA ALA A 38 -51.13 64.51 73.86
C ALA A 38 -49.78 63.78 73.90
N LYS A 39 -49.45 63.03 72.83
CA LYS A 39 -48.15 62.35 72.67
C LYS A 39 -47.13 63.18 71.91
N TRP A 40 -47.49 64.35 71.40
CA TRP A 40 -46.63 65.23 70.59
C TRP A 40 -46.43 66.59 71.25
N SER A 41 -45.18 67.06 71.31
CA SER A 41 -44.80 68.33 71.96
C SER A 41 -45.40 69.58 71.32
N ALA A 42 -45.88 69.47 70.09
CA ALA A 42 -46.38 70.60 69.30
C ALA A 42 -47.61 70.23 68.45
N GLY A 43 -48.39 69.22 68.83
CA GLY A 43 -49.52 68.68 68.06
C GLY A 43 -49.09 67.61 67.03
N VAL A 44 -50.06 66.82 66.54
CA VAL A 44 -49.78 65.69 65.62
C VAL A 44 -49.14 66.22 64.31
N PRO A 45 -47.91 65.82 63.96
CA PRO A 45 -47.26 66.26 62.73
C PRO A 45 -47.91 65.59 61.52
N ASN A 46 -48.49 66.41 60.63
CA ASN A 46 -49.15 65.96 59.40
C ASN A 46 -49.23 67.08 58.34
N SER A 47 -48.09 67.58 57.88
CA SER A 47 -47.95 68.56 56.79
C SER A 47 -46.65 68.32 56.02
N PRO A 48 -46.58 68.56 54.69
CA PRO A 48 -45.35 68.48 53.91
C PRO A 48 -44.17 69.31 54.42
N ALA A 49 -44.42 70.29 55.30
CA ALA A 49 -43.38 71.09 55.96
C ALA A 49 -43.05 70.63 57.40
N ALA A 50 -43.78 69.66 57.97
CA ALA A 50 -43.66 69.26 59.37
C ALA A 50 -42.53 68.25 59.60
N THR A 51 -41.75 68.41 60.67
CA THR A 51 -40.74 67.42 61.08
C THR A 51 -41.22 66.67 62.31
N ALA A 52 -41.28 65.33 62.24
CA ALA A 52 -41.57 64.47 63.38
C ALA A 52 -40.26 63.93 63.98
N ILE A 53 -40.04 64.19 65.27
CA ILE A 53 -38.83 63.74 65.99
C ILE A 53 -39.22 62.70 67.05
N ILE A 54 -38.56 61.56 67.07
CA ILE A 54 -38.70 60.52 68.08
C ILE A 54 -37.33 60.38 68.76
N ALA A 55 -37.21 60.85 70.00
CA ALA A 55 -35.92 61.03 70.68
C ALA A 55 -35.86 60.53 72.14
N ASP A 56 -36.90 59.85 72.65
CA ASP A 56 -36.94 59.36 74.04
C ASP A 56 -36.52 57.87 74.17
N PRO A 57 -35.50 57.52 74.97
CA PRO A 57 -34.83 56.19 75.01
C PRO A 57 -35.63 55.04 75.64
N GLY A 58 -36.92 55.23 75.96
CA GLY A 58 -37.76 54.12 76.36
C GLY A 58 -38.01 53.16 75.19
N GLY A 59 -37.83 51.85 75.35
CA GLY A 59 -38.18 50.85 74.34
C GLY A 59 -39.69 50.69 74.16
N TYR A 60 -40.39 51.73 73.68
CA TYR A 60 -41.84 51.76 73.47
C TYR A 60 -42.23 51.71 71.99
N THR A 61 -43.50 51.40 71.73
CA THR A 61 -44.10 51.27 70.41
C THR A 61 -44.99 52.46 70.06
N ILE A 62 -44.67 53.15 68.97
CA ILE A 62 -45.50 54.18 68.35
C ILE A 62 -46.32 53.53 67.24
N THR A 63 -47.65 53.62 67.31
CA THR A 63 -48.54 53.07 66.27
C THR A 63 -49.04 54.18 65.35
N LEU A 64 -48.55 54.21 64.11
CA LEU A 64 -49.12 55.05 63.05
C LEU A 64 -50.48 54.49 62.62
N ASN A 65 -51.55 55.11 63.13
CA ASN A 65 -52.93 54.73 62.87
C ASN A 65 -53.68 55.68 61.92
N ILE A 66 -53.00 56.72 61.43
CA ILE A 66 -53.46 57.63 60.38
C ILE A 66 -52.29 57.89 59.42
N SER A 67 -52.56 58.11 58.14
CA SER A 67 -51.51 58.51 57.20
C SER A 67 -50.93 59.88 57.57
N ALA A 68 -49.62 60.04 57.40
CA ALA A 68 -48.88 61.26 57.70
C ALA A 68 -48.17 61.80 56.46
N SER A 69 -48.25 63.11 56.24
CA SER A 69 -47.37 63.85 55.33
C SER A 69 -46.36 64.63 56.15
N LEU A 70 -45.06 64.49 55.86
CA LEU A 70 -43.97 65.06 56.66
C LEU A 70 -42.87 65.63 55.75
N ALA A 71 -42.21 66.69 56.18
CA ALA A 71 -40.90 67.07 55.67
C ALA A 71 -39.87 66.00 56.05
N ASN A 72 -39.60 65.81 57.33
CA ASN A 72 -38.62 64.82 57.81
C ASN A 72 -39.21 63.96 58.93
N LEU A 73 -38.74 62.72 59.01
CA LEU A 73 -38.94 61.82 60.15
C LEU A 73 -37.57 61.54 60.75
N GLN A 74 -37.36 61.88 62.00
CA GLN A 74 -36.07 61.74 62.69
C GLN A 74 -36.23 60.89 63.95
N LYS A 75 -35.80 59.64 63.89
CA LYS A 75 -35.64 58.76 65.05
C LYS A 75 -34.15 58.80 65.41
N VAL A 76 -33.79 59.55 66.44
CA VAL A 76 -32.39 59.97 66.73
C VAL A 76 -31.79 59.17 67.91
N ILE A 77 -32.37 58.00 68.20
CA ILE A 77 -31.92 57.08 69.25
C ILE A 77 -32.43 55.65 68.96
N PRO A 78 -31.63 54.62 69.27
CA PRO A 78 -32.07 53.23 69.25
C PRO A 78 -33.11 52.98 70.35
N GLY A 79 -34.21 52.28 70.04
CA GLY A 79 -35.17 51.81 71.04
C GLY A 79 -36.64 51.83 70.61
N PRO A 80 -37.20 53.00 70.21
CA PRO A 80 -38.62 53.08 69.84
C PRO A 80 -38.95 52.35 68.53
N GLN A 81 -39.99 51.52 68.55
CA GLN A 81 -40.53 50.86 67.35
C GLN A 81 -41.66 51.67 66.74
N LEU A 82 -41.58 52.00 65.44
CA LEU A 82 -42.69 52.63 64.70
C LEU A 82 -43.48 51.57 63.93
N ASN A 83 -44.76 51.42 64.28
CA ASN A 83 -45.67 50.42 63.75
C ASN A 83 -46.72 51.06 62.84
N MET A 84 -46.65 50.82 61.53
CA MET A 84 -47.64 51.31 60.58
C MET A 84 -48.81 50.33 60.46
N LEU A 85 -50.01 50.78 60.87
CA LEU A 85 -51.23 49.99 60.67
C LEU A 85 -51.52 49.83 59.17
N PRO A 86 -52.22 48.75 58.78
CA PRO A 86 -52.59 48.56 57.40
C PRO A 86 -53.43 49.71 56.82
N GLY A 87 -53.16 50.11 55.58
CA GLY A 87 -53.86 51.21 54.92
C GLY A 87 -53.30 52.61 55.22
N THR A 88 -52.18 52.71 55.94
CA THR A 88 -51.55 54.00 56.28
C THR A 88 -50.35 54.31 55.38
N PHE A 89 -50.12 55.60 55.13
CA PHE A 89 -49.00 56.08 54.32
C PHE A 89 -48.16 57.08 55.11
N ILE A 90 -46.84 57.07 54.90
CA ILE A 90 -45.97 58.20 55.21
C ILE A 90 -45.51 58.81 53.89
N ASP A 91 -45.91 60.05 53.61
CA ASP A 91 -45.37 60.84 52.51
C ASP A 91 -44.25 61.75 53.03
N LEU A 92 -43.03 61.54 52.56
CA LEU A 92 -41.83 62.32 52.91
C LEU A 92 -41.50 63.32 51.79
N TYR A 93 -41.31 64.57 52.17
CA TYR A 93 -41.05 65.70 51.27
C TYR A 93 -39.66 66.32 51.45
N GLY A 94 -38.99 66.06 52.58
CA GLY A 94 -37.67 66.58 52.95
C GLY A 94 -36.59 65.49 52.91
N GLY A 95 -35.32 65.88 52.76
CA GLY A 95 -34.26 64.96 52.33
C GLY A 95 -33.72 63.97 53.36
N VAL A 96 -34.27 63.92 54.58
CA VAL A 96 -33.74 63.07 55.66
C VAL A 96 -34.85 62.25 56.32
N PHE A 97 -34.68 60.93 56.32
CA PHE A 97 -35.38 59.98 57.18
C PHE A 97 -34.33 59.31 58.08
N SER A 98 -34.16 59.80 59.31
CA SER A 98 -33.32 59.10 60.30
C SER A 98 -34.20 58.05 60.98
N ASN A 99 -33.76 56.80 60.95
CA ASN A 99 -34.49 55.62 61.39
C ASN A 99 -33.65 54.78 62.34
N ASP A 100 -33.25 55.35 63.47
CA ASP A 100 -32.65 54.56 64.54
C ASP A 100 -33.70 53.63 65.18
N GLY A 101 -33.34 52.38 65.43
CA GLY A 101 -34.27 51.34 65.87
C GLY A 101 -35.24 50.86 64.77
N ALA A 102 -36.33 50.21 65.15
CA ALA A 102 -37.19 49.47 64.22
C ALA A 102 -38.38 50.30 63.67
N THR A 103 -38.68 50.15 62.38
CA THR A 103 -39.93 50.62 61.74
C THR A 103 -40.56 49.46 60.97
N ILE A 104 -41.81 49.11 61.27
CA ILE A 104 -42.55 48.01 60.61
C ILE A 104 -43.68 48.59 59.76
N VAL A 105 -43.63 48.31 58.46
CA VAL A 105 -44.66 48.66 57.47
C VAL A 105 -45.66 47.52 57.37
N ASN A 106 -46.94 47.78 57.64
CA ASN A 106 -48.04 46.80 57.63
C ASN A 106 -47.90 45.74 58.74
N THR A 107 -48.03 46.17 59.99
CA THR A 107 -47.76 45.35 61.18
C THR A 107 -48.55 44.05 61.28
N SER A 108 -49.72 43.95 60.64
CA SER A 108 -50.56 42.74 60.67
C SER A 108 -50.55 41.95 59.37
N ALA A 109 -49.69 42.29 58.40
CA ALA A 109 -49.62 41.64 57.09
C ALA A 109 -51.00 41.54 56.40
N SER A 110 -51.86 42.56 56.58
CA SER A 110 -53.20 42.54 56.01
C SER A 110 -53.17 43.01 54.55
N ASN A 111 -54.22 42.68 53.79
CA ASN A 111 -54.33 43.02 52.37
C ASN A 111 -54.67 44.50 52.08
N ASN A 112 -54.11 45.44 52.85
CA ASN A 112 -54.28 46.87 52.62
C ASN A 112 -52.92 47.51 52.32
N ASN A 113 -52.89 48.42 51.36
CA ASN A 113 -51.68 49.12 50.94
C ASN A 113 -51.14 50.02 52.05
N THR A 114 -49.91 49.75 52.49
CA THR A 114 -49.18 50.56 53.47
C THR A 114 -47.81 50.88 52.90
N ALA A 115 -47.39 52.14 52.95
CA ALA A 115 -46.13 52.52 52.31
C ALA A 115 -45.48 53.77 52.87
N ILE A 116 -44.17 53.83 52.64
CA ILE A 116 -43.38 55.06 52.75
C ILE A 116 -43.11 55.57 51.32
N ARG A 117 -43.46 56.83 51.07
CA ARG A 117 -43.48 57.47 49.75
C ARG A 117 -42.63 58.73 49.74
N PHE A 118 -41.65 58.82 48.83
CA PHE A 118 -40.65 59.90 48.77
C PHE A 118 -40.95 60.87 47.61
N ARG A 119 -41.39 62.10 47.92
CA ARG A 119 -42.17 62.94 46.99
C ARG A 119 -41.44 64.08 46.27
N SER A 120 -40.35 64.64 46.80
CA SER A 120 -39.87 65.96 46.32
C SER A 120 -38.37 66.19 46.22
N VAL A 121 -37.54 65.51 47.00
CA VAL A 121 -36.06 65.64 46.96
C VAL A 121 -35.42 64.27 47.14
N ASN A 122 -34.12 64.12 46.87
CA ASN A 122 -33.41 62.89 47.24
C ASN A 122 -33.49 62.68 48.74
N HIS A 123 -33.73 61.44 49.17
CA HIS A 123 -33.85 61.07 50.58
C HIS A 123 -32.70 60.18 50.99
N ILE A 124 -32.28 60.30 52.25
CA ILE A 124 -31.40 59.34 52.90
C ILE A 124 -32.19 58.68 54.02
N ILE A 125 -32.29 57.36 54.00
CA ILE A 125 -32.71 56.52 55.13
C ILE A 125 -31.42 56.18 55.88
N ALA A 126 -31.18 56.86 57.00
CA ALA A 126 -29.95 56.75 57.75
C ALA A 126 -30.22 56.22 59.16
N ALA A 127 -29.23 55.54 59.73
CA ALA A 127 -29.07 55.43 61.17
C ALA A 127 -27.94 56.37 61.61
N ASP A 128 -27.96 56.82 62.86
CA ASP A 128 -26.85 57.58 63.42
C ASP A 128 -25.57 56.70 63.46
N PRO A 129 -24.38 57.24 63.15
CA PRO A 129 -23.16 56.43 63.04
C PRO A 129 -22.87 55.61 64.30
N GLY A 130 -22.79 54.28 64.15
CA GLY A 130 -22.58 53.34 65.24
C GLY A 130 -23.85 52.82 65.93
N GLU A 131 -25.03 53.26 65.47
CA GLU A 131 -26.34 52.71 65.83
C GLU A 131 -26.89 51.87 64.67
N ALA A 132 -27.78 50.91 64.95
CA ALA A 132 -28.42 50.09 63.91
C ALA A 132 -29.87 50.56 63.68
N GLY A 133 -30.18 50.90 62.42
CA GLY A 133 -31.54 51.23 61.98
C GLY A 133 -32.18 50.12 61.16
N GLU A 134 -33.47 49.85 61.37
CA GLU A 134 -34.19 48.77 60.68
C GLU A 134 -35.56 49.23 60.14
N LEU A 135 -35.83 48.89 58.88
CA LEU A 135 -37.11 49.09 58.21
C LEU A 135 -37.62 47.75 57.67
N THR A 136 -38.62 47.17 58.33
CA THR A 136 -39.23 45.91 57.96
C THR A 136 -40.48 46.13 57.12
N LEU A 137 -40.50 45.58 55.92
CA LEU A 137 -41.70 45.44 55.11
C LEU A 137 -42.43 44.15 55.50
N ASN A 138 -43.72 44.22 55.79
CA ASN A 138 -44.51 43.05 56.15
C ASN A 138 -45.79 42.95 55.30
N ALA A 139 -45.63 42.72 54.00
CA ALA A 139 -46.74 42.60 53.06
C ALA A 139 -47.70 41.44 53.41
N TYR A 140 -48.83 41.30 52.74
CA TYR A 140 -49.71 40.14 52.72
C TYR A 140 -49.19 39.18 51.65
N GLY A 141 -48.95 37.91 51.98
CA GLY A 141 -48.25 36.96 51.10
C GLY A 141 -48.71 36.95 49.63
N PRO A 142 -50.02 36.87 49.33
CA PRO A 142 -50.54 36.93 47.96
C PRO A 142 -50.44 38.28 47.24
N ASN A 143 -50.13 39.37 47.94
CA ASN A 143 -50.11 40.73 47.38
C ASN A 143 -48.97 41.57 47.99
N LEU A 144 -47.86 41.68 47.26
CA LEU A 144 -46.67 42.40 47.70
C LEU A 144 -46.87 43.93 47.80
N ASP A 145 -47.92 44.50 47.19
CA ASP A 145 -48.24 45.94 47.24
C ASP A 145 -48.86 46.42 48.56
N THR A 146 -48.91 45.53 49.54
CA THR A 146 -49.47 45.82 50.86
C THR A 146 -48.41 46.32 51.84
N ALA A 147 -47.12 46.19 51.51
CA ALA A 147 -46.02 46.88 52.18
C ALA A 147 -44.98 47.29 51.14
N TYR A 148 -44.77 48.59 50.93
CA TYR A 148 -43.84 49.03 49.88
C TYR A 148 -43.13 50.36 50.15
N LEU A 149 -42.01 50.57 49.44
CA LEU A 149 -41.27 51.82 49.36
C LEU A 149 -41.37 52.38 47.94
N GLN A 150 -41.69 53.67 47.80
CA GLN A 150 -41.87 54.30 46.49
C GLN A 150 -41.21 55.68 46.42
N SER A 151 -40.42 55.93 45.40
CA SER A 151 -39.99 57.28 45.01
C SER A 151 -40.84 57.79 43.85
N PHE A 152 -40.93 59.12 43.72
CA PHE A 152 -41.53 59.77 42.55
C PHE A 152 -40.44 60.19 41.54
N ASP A 153 -40.85 60.51 40.31
CA ASP A 153 -39.96 60.73 39.16
C ASP A 153 -38.71 61.57 39.49
N GLY A 154 -37.53 60.97 39.25
CA GLY A 154 -36.22 61.61 39.43
C GLY A 154 -35.65 61.59 40.85
N ILE A 155 -36.41 61.13 41.85
CA ILE A 155 -35.97 61.08 43.25
C ILE A 155 -35.19 59.79 43.53
N THR A 156 -33.99 59.91 44.10
CA THR A 156 -33.18 58.78 44.59
C THR A 156 -33.26 58.67 46.10
N VAL A 157 -33.44 57.45 46.61
CA VAL A 157 -33.44 57.11 48.03
C VAL A 157 -32.15 56.37 48.38
N THR A 158 -31.36 56.86 49.33
CA THR A 158 -30.15 56.17 49.79
C THR A 158 -30.47 55.37 51.05
N ASN A 159 -30.18 54.06 51.05
CA ASN A 159 -30.10 53.25 52.26
C ASN A 159 -28.66 53.33 52.79
N ASP A 160 -28.45 53.99 53.92
CA ASP A 160 -27.10 54.28 54.43
C ASP A 160 -26.38 53.04 54.98
N GLU A 161 -25.06 53.11 55.19
CA GLU A 161 -24.18 51.97 55.53
C GLU A 161 -24.63 51.20 56.80
N ASP A 162 -25.15 51.92 57.80
CA ASP A 162 -25.60 51.37 59.09
C ASP A 162 -27.10 51.00 59.14
N HIS A 163 -27.80 51.01 57.98
CA HIS A 163 -29.25 50.78 57.90
C HIS A 163 -29.65 49.50 57.15
N THR A 164 -30.65 48.79 57.69
CA THR A 164 -31.22 47.56 57.14
C THR A 164 -32.65 47.77 56.66
N ILE A 165 -32.95 47.34 55.43
CA ILE A 165 -34.31 47.18 54.91
C ILE A 165 -34.58 45.68 54.76
N ASN A 166 -35.55 45.12 55.48
CA ASN A 166 -35.82 43.69 55.47
C ASN A 166 -37.30 43.31 55.32
N GLY A 167 -37.60 42.01 55.39
CA GLY A 167 -38.95 41.47 55.36
C GLY A 167 -39.42 41.04 53.97
N CYS A 168 -40.63 41.47 53.60
CA CYS A 168 -41.33 41.09 52.38
C CYS A 168 -42.26 42.22 51.88
N GLY A 169 -42.33 42.41 50.58
CA GLY A 169 -43.03 43.54 49.95
C GLY A 169 -42.31 44.06 48.71
N ASN A 170 -42.71 45.24 48.24
CA ASN A 170 -42.16 45.85 47.02
C ASN A 170 -41.26 47.06 47.33
N ILE A 171 -40.08 47.10 46.70
CA ILE A 171 -39.22 48.29 46.66
C ILE A 171 -39.31 48.87 45.24
N TYR A 172 -40.25 49.80 45.05
CA TYR A 172 -40.41 50.56 43.81
C TYR A 172 -39.36 51.65 43.64
N ALA A 173 -38.88 52.17 44.77
CA ALA A 173 -38.02 53.34 44.78
C ALA A 173 -36.76 53.18 43.92
N ARG A 174 -36.36 54.26 43.24
CA ARG A 174 -35.00 54.43 42.75
C ARG A 174 -34.09 54.51 43.95
N MET A 175 -33.18 53.55 44.10
CA MET A 175 -32.49 53.35 45.37
C MET A 175 -30.98 53.23 45.18
N ASN A 176 -30.20 53.86 46.06
CA ASN A 176 -28.78 53.63 46.25
C ASN A 176 -28.58 52.88 47.58
N ASN A 177 -28.24 51.59 47.52
CA ASN A 177 -28.01 50.78 48.70
C ASN A 177 -26.54 50.79 49.12
N LEU A 178 -26.22 51.39 50.27
CA LEU A 178 -24.91 51.31 50.92
C LEU A 178 -24.91 50.35 52.12
N GLY A 179 -26.07 50.17 52.77
CA GLY A 179 -26.29 49.22 53.87
C GLY A 179 -26.78 47.83 53.41
N LEU A 180 -27.73 47.28 54.16
CA LEU A 180 -28.30 45.94 53.94
C LEU A 180 -29.73 46.01 53.40
N ILE A 181 -30.00 45.29 52.31
CA ILE A 181 -31.36 44.92 51.87
C ILE A 181 -31.49 43.41 51.95
N GLU A 182 -32.42 42.92 52.74
CA GLU A 182 -32.48 41.51 53.12
C GLU A 182 -33.89 40.92 53.00
N ALA A 183 -34.02 39.84 52.21
CA ALA A 183 -35.16 38.95 52.31
C ALA A 183 -34.86 37.91 53.39
N ASP A 184 -35.48 38.02 54.56
CA ASP A 184 -35.22 37.18 55.75
C ASP A 184 -36.40 36.26 56.12
N GLN A 185 -37.55 36.42 55.47
CA GLN A 185 -38.77 35.70 55.83
C GLN A 185 -38.98 34.44 54.97
N PRO A 186 -38.92 33.22 55.55
CA PRO A 186 -39.01 31.97 54.79
C PRO A 186 -40.29 31.87 53.94
N ALA A 187 -40.14 31.44 52.68
CA ALA A 187 -41.23 31.32 51.70
C ALA A 187 -41.99 32.62 51.38
N ARG A 188 -41.50 33.79 51.81
CA ARG A 188 -42.06 35.10 51.47
C ARG A 188 -41.13 35.84 50.52
N THR A 189 -41.69 36.80 49.79
CA THR A 189 -40.96 37.52 48.75
C THR A 189 -40.69 38.96 49.13
N LEU A 190 -39.42 39.37 49.07
CA LEU A 190 -39.03 40.76 48.92
C LEU A 190 -38.72 41.00 47.44
N GLN A 191 -39.32 42.02 46.83
CA GLN A 191 -39.19 42.27 45.40
C GLN A 191 -38.63 43.67 45.13
N LEU A 192 -37.55 43.72 44.35
CA LEU A 192 -37.01 44.94 43.75
C LEU A 192 -37.68 45.14 42.40
N LEU A 193 -38.46 46.23 42.26
CA LEU A 193 -39.34 46.48 41.12
C LEU A 193 -39.30 47.96 40.73
N GLY A 194 -39.67 48.31 39.49
CA GLY A 194 -39.82 49.70 39.06
C GLY A 194 -38.50 50.35 38.67
N ASP A 195 -38.10 51.40 39.38
CA ASP A 195 -36.96 52.25 38.97
C ASP A 195 -35.59 51.55 39.09
N PRO A 196 -34.51 52.09 38.48
CA PRO A 196 -33.15 51.57 38.65
C PRO A 196 -32.64 51.58 40.09
N LYS A 197 -31.81 50.59 40.44
CA LYS A 197 -31.15 50.44 41.73
C LYS A 197 -29.63 50.49 41.54
N THR A 198 -28.93 51.15 42.46
CA THR A 198 -27.47 51.04 42.63
C THR A 198 -27.19 50.32 43.93
N ASN A 199 -26.24 49.39 43.94
CA ASN A 199 -25.83 48.64 45.13
C ASN A 199 -24.32 48.78 45.37
N GLY A 200 -23.95 49.47 46.43
CA GLY A 200 -22.59 49.52 46.97
C GLY A 200 -22.42 48.78 48.30
N GLY A 201 -23.51 48.18 48.83
CA GLY A 201 -23.54 47.31 50.00
C GLY A 201 -24.03 45.89 49.68
N LEU A 202 -24.82 45.30 50.59
CA LEU A 202 -25.28 43.91 50.47
C LEU A 202 -26.79 43.84 50.19
N ILE A 203 -27.14 43.12 49.12
CA ILE A 203 -28.50 42.65 48.86
C ILE A 203 -28.50 41.13 49.04
N ILE A 204 -29.33 40.58 49.95
CA ILE A 204 -29.28 39.16 50.32
C ILE A 204 -30.65 38.50 50.44
N ALA A 205 -30.74 37.21 50.10
CA ALA A 205 -31.84 36.32 50.47
C ALA A 205 -31.36 35.25 51.46
N ARG A 206 -32.01 35.13 52.63
CA ARG A 206 -31.65 34.18 53.69
C ARG A 206 -32.69 33.09 53.92
N THR A 207 -32.26 31.92 54.39
CA THR A 207 -33.11 30.96 55.14
C THR A 207 -34.43 30.63 54.45
N GLY A 208 -34.40 30.29 53.16
CA GLY A 208 -35.58 29.95 52.36
C GLY A 208 -36.49 31.13 51.96
N ALA A 209 -36.10 32.38 52.23
CA ALA A 209 -36.76 33.56 51.72
C ALA A 209 -36.50 33.74 50.21
N HIS A 210 -37.38 34.49 49.54
CA HIS A 210 -37.30 34.75 48.11
C HIS A 210 -37.04 36.23 47.83
N LEU A 211 -35.92 36.56 47.20
CA LEU A 211 -35.60 37.87 46.69
C LEU A 211 -35.84 37.89 45.17
N SER A 212 -36.70 38.80 44.69
CA SER A 212 -37.06 38.90 43.28
C SER A 212 -36.60 40.22 42.68
N LEU A 213 -35.81 40.19 41.61
CA LEU A 213 -35.46 41.33 40.77
C LEU A 213 -36.31 41.25 39.50
N SER A 214 -37.18 42.23 39.25
CA SER A 214 -38.15 42.18 38.15
C SER A 214 -38.20 43.48 37.37
N GLY A 215 -37.78 43.46 36.11
CA GLY A 215 -37.90 44.62 35.22
C GLY A 215 -36.99 45.80 35.56
N ILE A 216 -35.89 45.58 36.29
CA ILE A 216 -35.03 46.67 36.79
C ILE A 216 -33.62 46.64 36.20
N SER A 217 -32.94 47.79 36.27
CA SER A 217 -31.48 47.86 36.14
C SER A 217 -30.85 47.94 37.53
N LEU A 218 -29.95 47.00 37.84
CA LEU A 218 -29.13 46.96 39.05
C LEU A 218 -27.66 47.21 38.69
N THR A 219 -27.12 48.34 39.11
CA THR A 219 -25.67 48.62 38.99
C THR A 219 -25.00 48.31 40.32
N GLN A 220 -24.06 47.37 40.35
CA GLN A 220 -23.25 47.08 41.53
C GLN A 220 -21.89 47.77 41.42
N GLY A 221 -21.52 48.60 42.39
CA GLY A 221 -20.35 49.48 42.28
C GLY A 221 -20.11 50.32 43.54
N PRO A 222 -18.96 51.00 43.65
CA PRO A 222 -18.10 51.06 44.84
C PRO A 222 -18.76 51.49 46.17
N PRO A 223 -18.29 50.95 47.32
CA PRO A 223 -17.06 50.17 47.45
C PRO A 223 -17.22 48.65 47.25
N PHE A 224 -18.37 48.03 47.56
CA PHE A 224 -18.57 46.58 47.42
C PHE A 224 -20.05 46.24 47.13
N GLY A 225 -20.47 46.25 45.86
CA GLY A 225 -21.79 45.75 45.52
C GLY A 225 -21.81 44.21 45.51
N VAL A 226 -22.64 43.61 46.38
CA VAL A 226 -22.86 42.15 46.43
C VAL A 226 -24.35 41.82 46.38
N LEU A 227 -24.72 40.88 45.51
CA LEU A 227 -26.00 40.18 45.50
C LEU A 227 -25.77 38.71 45.92
N LEU A 228 -26.36 38.29 47.04
CA LEU A 228 -26.09 37.00 47.67
C LEU A 228 -27.37 36.18 47.89
N ALA A 229 -27.36 34.90 47.49
CA ALA A 229 -28.33 33.90 47.94
C ALA A 229 -27.69 33.02 49.03
N ASP A 230 -28.11 33.16 50.29
CA ASP A 230 -27.54 32.43 51.44
C ASP A 230 -28.61 31.52 52.08
N ASP A 231 -28.69 30.26 51.67
CA ASP A 231 -29.84 29.37 51.93
C ASP A 231 -31.20 29.89 51.42
N GLY A 232 -31.25 31.05 50.75
CA GLY A 232 -32.43 31.66 50.13
C GLY A 232 -32.47 31.55 48.59
N ASN A 233 -33.51 32.10 47.96
CA ASN A 233 -33.66 32.13 46.51
C ASN A 233 -33.58 33.57 45.97
N VAL A 234 -32.72 33.81 44.99
CA VAL A 234 -32.66 35.04 44.20
C VAL A 234 -33.19 34.74 42.80
N SER A 235 -34.31 35.36 42.43
CA SER A 235 -34.91 35.26 41.10
C SER A 235 -34.71 36.55 40.30
N ILE A 236 -34.21 36.43 39.08
CA ILE A 236 -33.94 37.55 38.18
C ILE A 236 -34.81 37.41 36.93
N ALA A 237 -35.64 38.41 36.68
CA ALA A 237 -36.57 38.45 35.55
C ALA A 237 -36.49 39.80 34.82
N SER A 238 -36.30 39.77 33.50
CA SER A 238 -36.32 40.98 32.66
C SER A 238 -35.46 42.13 33.19
N SER A 239 -34.31 41.81 33.79
CA SER A 239 -33.47 42.76 34.51
C SER A 239 -32.06 42.83 33.91
N SER A 240 -31.36 43.93 34.17
CA SER A 240 -29.94 44.08 33.82
C SER A 240 -29.09 44.23 35.07
N ILE A 241 -28.04 43.43 35.23
CA ILE A 241 -27.08 43.53 36.33
C ILE A 241 -25.71 43.90 35.76
N THR A 242 -25.10 44.97 36.28
CA THR A 242 -23.81 45.47 35.82
C THR A 242 -22.84 45.62 36.98
N GLY A 243 -21.65 45.01 36.90
CA GLY A 243 -20.62 45.10 37.94
C GLY A 243 -20.89 44.20 39.16
N GLY A 244 -19.93 44.21 40.09
CA GLY A 244 -20.04 43.62 41.43
C GLY A 244 -20.10 42.09 41.48
N ASP A 245 -20.45 41.57 42.65
CA ASP A 245 -20.47 40.14 42.91
C ASP A 245 -21.89 39.55 42.92
N LEU A 246 -22.04 38.40 42.26
CA LEU A 246 -23.20 37.52 42.35
C LEU A 246 -22.77 36.22 43.03
N ASN A 247 -23.22 36.03 44.28
CA ASN A 247 -22.76 34.96 45.14
C ASN A 247 -23.90 34.03 45.58
N SER A 248 -23.53 32.78 45.88
CA SER A 248 -24.39 31.83 46.58
C SER A 248 -23.64 31.18 47.74
N ALA A 249 -24.31 30.99 48.87
CA ALA A 249 -23.80 30.30 50.05
C ALA A 249 -24.86 29.30 50.58
N GLY A 250 -24.41 28.25 51.26
CA GLY A 250 -25.29 27.17 51.72
C GLY A 250 -26.04 26.50 50.56
N GLY A 251 -27.34 26.26 50.73
CA GLY A 251 -28.29 25.83 49.72
C GLY A 251 -28.91 26.97 48.91
N GLY A 252 -28.30 28.17 48.92
CA GLY A 252 -28.81 29.33 48.22
C GLY A 252 -28.84 29.15 46.70
N VAL A 253 -29.91 29.63 46.05
CA VAL A 253 -30.15 29.47 44.61
C VAL A 253 -30.26 30.83 43.94
N VAL A 254 -29.50 31.02 42.85
CA VAL A 254 -29.70 32.14 41.92
C VAL A 254 -30.31 31.60 40.63
N GLN A 255 -31.43 32.18 40.19
CA GLN A 255 -32.11 31.74 38.97
C GLN A 255 -32.58 32.90 38.08
N PHE A 256 -32.46 32.70 36.77
CA PHE A 256 -33.02 33.57 35.73
C PHE A 256 -34.34 32.98 35.23
N THR A 257 -35.43 33.69 35.49
CA THR A 257 -36.81 33.25 35.18
C THR A 257 -37.38 33.93 33.93
N ALA A 258 -36.79 35.06 33.49
CA ALA A 258 -37.06 35.71 32.21
C ALA A 258 -35.78 36.34 31.65
N SER A 259 -35.74 36.55 30.33
CA SER A 259 -34.54 37.01 29.64
C SER A 259 -33.96 38.27 30.25
N SER A 260 -32.67 38.25 30.56
CA SER A 260 -31.98 39.24 31.38
C SER A 260 -30.56 39.47 30.87
N THR A 261 -29.93 40.57 31.26
CA THR A 261 -28.58 40.94 30.83
C THR A 261 -27.63 40.98 32.03
N ILE A 262 -26.44 40.40 31.90
CA ILE A 262 -25.34 40.55 32.86
C ILE A 262 -24.12 41.20 32.18
N THR A 263 -23.48 42.14 32.86
CA THR A 263 -22.32 42.89 32.36
C THR A 263 -21.24 42.99 33.43
N ASP A 264 -20.00 42.62 33.11
CA ASP A 264 -18.83 42.74 34.01
C ASP A 264 -19.07 42.19 35.44
N LEU A 265 -19.57 40.96 35.53
CA LEU A 265 -20.04 40.34 36.79
C LEU A 265 -19.04 39.31 37.32
N SER A 266 -18.72 39.37 38.61
CA SER A 266 -17.91 38.37 39.32
C SER A 266 -18.72 37.60 40.37
N GLY A 267 -18.16 36.55 40.95
CA GLY A 267 -18.72 35.87 42.12
C GLY A 267 -18.65 34.35 42.06
N ASN A 268 -19.24 33.69 43.07
CA ASN A 268 -19.21 32.24 43.23
C ASN A 268 -20.56 31.55 42.98
N ALA A 269 -21.56 32.29 42.50
CA ALA A 269 -22.89 31.73 42.27
C ALA A 269 -22.87 30.57 41.26
N SER A 270 -23.86 29.69 41.38
CA SER A 270 -24.21 28.68 40.37
C SER A 270 -25.56 29.01 39.70
N PRO A 271 -25.61 29.98 38.76
CA PRO A 271 -26.88 30.45 38.21
C PRO A 271 -27.64 29.39 37.42
N LEU A 272 -28.95 29.38 37.61
CA LEU A 272 -29.89 28.51 36.91
C LEU A 272 -30.64 29.30 35.85
N ILE A 273 -30.46 28.97 34.56
CA ILE A 273 -31.20 29.61 33.47
C ILE A 273 -32.39 28.72 33.10
N ASN A 274 -33.60 29.23 33.33
CA ASN A 274 -34.82 28.45 33.14
C ASN A 274 -35.15 28.18 31.65
N PRO A 275 -35.96 27.15 31.37
CA PRO A 275 -36.58 26.93 30.06
C PRO A 275 -37.09 28.18 29.35
N GLY A 276 -36.67 28.41 28.10
CA GLY A 276 -37.12 29.53 27.27
C GLY A 276 -36.48 30.89 27.58
N VAL A 277 -35.50 30.93 28.48
CA VAL A 277 -34.83 32.17 28.92
C VAL A 277 -33.55 32.42 28.13
N VAL A 278 -33.30 33.69 27.80
CA VAL A 278 -32.04 34.14 27.20
C VAL A 278 -31.24 34.94 28.22
N LEU A 279 -30.01 34.50 28.49
CA LEU A 279 -29.06 35.29 29.26
C LEU A 279 -28.16 36.07 28.29
N LEU A 280 -28.32 37.38 28.22
CA LEU A 280 -27.42 38.24 27.47
C LEU A 280 -26.19 38.56 28.30
N THR A 281 -25.00 38.42 27.71
CA THR A 281 -23.72 38.68 28.37
C THR A 281 -22.94 39.76 27.62
N ASN A 282 -22.32 40.66 28.38
CA ASN A 282 -21.42 41.69 27.87
C ASN A 282 -20.19 41.82 28.76
N GLY A 283 -19.00 41.92 28.16
CA GLY A 283 -17.77 42.11 28.93
C GLY A 283 -17.30 40.83 29.63
N ILE A 284 -16.78 40.96 30.85
CA ILE A 284 -16.10 39.86 31.55
C ILE A 284 -17.03 39.21 32.58
N MET A 285 -17.15 37.88 32.53
CA MET A 285 -17.87 37.08 33.52
C MET A 285 -16.88 36.22 34.30
N VAL A 286 -16.81 36.40 35.62
CA VAL A 286 -15.96 35.61 36.52
C VAL A 286 -16.86 34.89 37.53
N LEU A 287 -17.57 33.86 37.06
CA LEU A 287 -18.50 33.07 37.87
C LEU A 287 -17.92 31.69 38.15
N THR A 288 -17.40 31.47 39.35
CA THR A 288 -16.64 30.23 39.68
C THR A 288 -17.53 29.00 39.90
N GLY A 289 -18.85 29.18 40.06
CA GLY A 289 -19.82 28.09 40.19
C GLY A 289 -20.25 27.46 38.85
N THR A 290 -21.31 26.65 38.90
CA THR A 290 -21.89 26.02 37.71
C THR A 290 -23.10 26.79 37.21
N THR A 291 -22.96 27.49 36.08
CA THR A 291 -24.09 28.08 35.35
C THR A 291 -24.79 27.00 34.52
N THR A 292 -26.03 26.67 34.86
CA THR A 292 -26.81 25.63 34.15
C THR A 292 -27.77 26.25 33.14
N VAL A 293 -27.61 25.91 31.87
CA VAL A 293 -28.46 26.34 30.76
C VAL A 293 -29.54 25.29 30.52
N ASN A 294 -30.82 25.69 30.62
CA ASN A 294 -32.00 24.81 30.55
C ASN A 294 -32.09 23.84 31.73
N THR A 295 -32.38 24.40 32.89
CA THR A 295 -32.38 23.69 34.19
C THR A 295 -33.17 22.39 34.23
N SER A 296 -34.25 22.26 33.47
CA SER A 296 -35.10 21.06 33.42
C SER A 296 -34.96 20.21 32.15
N ALA A 297 -33.98 20.51 31.28
CA ALA A 297 -33.83 19.88 29.96
C ALA A 297 -35.15 19.85 29.16
N SER A 298 -35.91 20.95 29.25
CA SER A 298 -37.17 21.12 28.54
C SER A 298 -36.94 21.32 27.04
N ASN A 299 -37.98 21.10 26.23
CA ASN A 299 -37.91 21.34 24.79
C ASN A 299 -38.06 22.83 24.39
N ASN A 300 -37.62 23.76 25.25
CA ASN A 300 -37.61 25.19 24.98
C ASN A 300 -36.18 25.67 24.72
N SER A 301 -36.00 26.59 23.78
CA SER A 301 -34.69 27.19 23.52
C SER A 301 -34.26 28.10 24.67
N THR A 302 -33.25 27.65 25.41
CA THR A 302 -32.58 28.42 26.46
C THR A 302 -31.12 28.58 26.07
N TYR A 303 -30.56 29.80 26.17
CA TYR A 303 -29.19 30.02 25.71
C TYR A 303 -28.53 31.25 26.33
N ILE A 304 -27.21 31.23 26.27
CA ILE A 304 -26.36 32.38 26.53
C ILE A 304 -26.09 33.10 25.20
N ASN A 305 -26.27 34.42 25.17
CA ASN A 305 -26.00 35.24 23.99
C ASN A 305 -24.98 36.33 24.32
N ALA A 306 -23.79 36.21 23.75
CA ALA A 306 -22.82 37.30 23.75
C ALA A 306 -23.23 38.36 22.72
N SER A 307 -23.76 39.49 23.20
CA SER A 307 -24.13 40.65 22.38
C SER A 307 -22.93 41.54 22.05
N THR A 308 -21.89 41.49 22.86
CA THR A 308 -20.57 42.08 22.60
C THR A 308 -19.50 41.04 22.91
N ASN A 309 -18.23 41.37 22.66
CA ASN A 309 -17.13 40.47 23.03
C ASN A 309 -17.25 40.11 24.52
N THR A 310 -17.42 38.82 24.79
CA THR A 310 -17.61 38.28 26.14
C THR A 310 -16.44 37.36 26.48
N ILE A 311 -15.91 37.49 27.68
CA ILE A 311 -14.93 36.55 28.24
C ILE A 311 -15.60 35.85 29.43
N TRP A 312 -15.64 34.52 29.40
CA TRP A 312 -16.06 33.71 30.53
C TRP A 312 -14.81 33.11 31.18
N ASP A 313 -14.38 33.68 32.31
CA ASP A 313 -13.00 33.55 32.79
C ASP A 313 -12.77 32.36 33.73
N ASP A 314 -13.83 31.84 34.37
CA ASP A 314 -13.74 30.73 35.34
C ASP A 314 -15.07 29.95 35.45
N GLY A 315 -15.06 28.85 36.20
CA GLY A 315 -16.21 28.04 36.56
C GLY A 315 -16.66 27.06 35.48
N VAL A 316 -17.96 26.73 35.51
CA VAL A 316 -18.56 25.74 34.61
C VAL A 316 -19.82 26.30 33.95
N ILE A 317 -19.92 26.19 32.63
CA ILE A 317 -21.18 26.29 31.90
C ILE A 317 -21.67 24.87 31.60
N GLN A 318 -22.76 24.47 32.23
CA GLN A 318 -23.45 23.21 31.97
C GLN A 318 -24.55 23.41 30.94
N LEU A 319 -24.36 22.92 29.72
CA LEU A 319 -25.42 22.81 28.73
C LEU A 319 -26.27 21.57 29.03
N ASN A 320 -27.57 21.75 29.20
CA ASN A 320 -28.51 20.69 29.56
C ASN A 320 -29.67 20.60 28.55
N ALA A 321 -29.35 20.38 27.27
CA ALA A 321 -30.37 20.28 26.23
C ALA A 321 -31.28 19.04 26.41
N TYR A 322 -32.53 19.19 26.01
CA TYR A 322 -33.47 18.10 25.75
C TYR A 322 -32.86 17.13 24.73
N ALA A 323 -32.75 15.85 25.08
CA ALA A 323 -31.94 14.88 24.31
C ALA A 323 -32.26 14.84 22.80
N PRO A 324 -33.54 14.86 22.39
CA PRO A 324 -33.92 14.88 20.97
C PRO A 324 -33.65 16.19 20.22
N ASN A 325 -33.36 17.30 20.92
CA ASN A 325 -33.22 18.62 20.32
C ASN A 325 -32.09 19.44 20.98
N LEU A 326 -30.93 19.49 20.33
CA LEU A 326 -29.76 20.21 20.82
C LEU A 326 -29.95 21.74 20.87
N ASP A 327 -30.93 22.30 20.14
CA ASP A 327 -31.25 23.75 20.14
C ASP A 327 -32.04 24.21 21.37
N THR A 328 -32.06 23.39 22.43
CA THR A 328 -32.72 23.69 23.69
C THR A 328 -31.74 24.12 24.78
N ALA A 329 -30.42 23.92 24.58
CA ALA A 329 -29.37 24.53 25.40
C ALA A 329 -28.16 24.86 24.52
N TYR A 330 -27.83 26.13 24.37
CA TYR A 330 -26.70 26.53 23.52
C TYR A 330 -26.05 27.85 23.94
N ILE A 331 -24.89 28.12 23.33
CA ILE A 331 -24.21 29.43 23.37
C ILE A 331 -24.26 30.00 21.95
N GLN A 332 -24.53 31.29 21.82
CA GLN A 332 -24.43 31.99 20.55
C GLN A 332 -23.78 33.37 20.71
N THR A 333 -23.34 33.93 19.58
CA THR A 333 -22.89 35.32 19.51
C THR A 333 -23.73 36.08 18.48
N SER A 334 -23.89 37.39 18.68
CA SER A 334 -24.62 38.28 17.76
C SER A 334 -23.74 39.46 17.33
N GLY A 335 -24.04 40.05 16.16
CA GLY A 335 -23.33 41.25 15.67
C GLY A 335 -21.84 41.07 15.39
N GLY A 336 -21.35 39.84 15.19
CA GLY A 336 -19.91 39.56 15.01
C GLY A 336 -19.10 39.46 16.30
N ALA A 337 -19.76 39.49 17.47
CA ALA A 337 -19.11 39.32 18.76
C ALA A 337 -18.35 37.99 18.89
N LEU A 338 -17.28 38.01 19.67
CA LEU A 338 -16.50 36.84 20.06
C LEU A 338 -16.87 36.39 21.48
N PHE A 339 -17.20 35.10 21.64
CA PHE A 339 -17.24 34.45 22.95
C PHE A 339 -15.89 33.78 23.23
N THR A 340 -15.18 34.22 24.27
CA THR A 340 -13.92 33.62 24.71
C THR A 340 -14.17 32.81 25.99
N ASN A 341 -13.95 31.50 25.91
CA ASN A 341 -14.07 30.57 27.04
C ASN A 341 -12.69 30.32 27.68
N ASN A 342 -12.46 30.79 28.90
CA ASN A 342 -11.33 30.33 29.73
C ASN A 342 -11.78 29.31 30.80
N ALA A 343 -13.09 29.03 30.86
CA ALA A 343 -13.74 28.13 31.81
C ALA A 343 -13.96 26.71 31.25
N THR A 344 -14.75 25.90 31.97
CA THR A 344 -15.25 24.60 31.47
C THR A 344 -16.64 24.77 30.86
N ILE A 345 -16.83 24.34 29.62
CA ILE A 345 -18.16 24.13 29.02
C ILE A 345 -18.39 22.64 28.92
N ARG A 346 -19.50 22.14 29.46
CA ARG A 346 -19.80 20.70 29.42
C ARG A 346 -21.27 20.37 29.16
N GLY A 347 -21.53 19.14 28.75
CA GLY A 347 -22.89 18.57 28.71
C GLY A 347 -23.44 18.29 27.31
N ARG A 348 -24.73 18.60 27.12
CA ARG A 348 -25.47 18.39 25.85
C ARG A 348 -25.96 19.73 25.31
N GLY A 349 -25.64 20.05 24.06
CA GLY A 349 -26.09 21.30 23.44
C GLY A 349 -25.35 21.66 22.15
N ARG A 350 -25.40 22.95 21.79
CA ARG A 350 -24.65 23.51 20.65
C ARG A 350 -23.82 24.73 21.02
N ILE A 351 -22.76 24.97 20.25
CA ILE A 351 -21.99 26.21 20.28
C ILE A 351 -22.05 26.86 18.89
N TYR A 352 -22.80 27.95 18.81
CA TYR A 352 -22.97 28.83 17.66
C TYR A 352 -22.04 30.03 17.73
N GLY A 353 -21.94 30.77 16.63
CA GLY A 353 -21.25 32.05 16.58
C GLY A 353 -19.72 31.94 16.68
N THR A 354 -19.06 33.09 16.65
CA THR A 354 -17.60 33.17 16.73
C THR A 354 -17.18 32.80 18.15
N PHE A 355 -16.38 31.74 18.26
CA PHE A 355 -16.03 31.15 19.53
C PHE A 355 -14.53 30.86 19.61
N ARG A 356 -13.92 31.22 20.74
CA ARG A 356 -12.55 30.87 21.10
C ARG A 356 -12.54 30.08 22.40
N ASN A 357 -11.97 28.89 22.36
CA ASN A 357 -11.69 28.12 23.57
C ASN A 357 -10.25 28.31 24.01
N ASN A 358 -10.04 28.74 25.25
CA ASN A 358 -8.77 28.67 25.97
C ASN A 358 -8.84 27.70 27.16
N GLY A 359 -10.05 27.31 27.60
CA GLY A 359 -10.29 26.36 28.70
C GLY A 359 -10.63 24.95 28.20
N LEU A 360 -11.62 24.32 28.86
CA LEU A 360 -12.11 22.98 28.55
C LEU A 360 -13.50 23.06 27.89
N VAL A 361 -13.69 22.33 26.79
CA VAL A 361 -15.01 22.03 26.22
C VAL A 361 -15.15 20.52 26.18
N GLU A 362 -16.15 19.97 26.86
CA GLU A 362 -16.35 18.53 26.90
C GLU A 362 -17.81 18.10 26.72
N THR A 363 -18.03 16.95 26.11
CA THR A 363 -19.36 16.33 26.11
C THR A 363 -19.69 15.80 27.51
N GLY A 364 -20.96 15.80 27.91
CA GLY A 364 -21.40 14.93 29.01
C GLY A 364 -21.32 13.45 28.61
N ALA A 365 -21.18 12.53 29.58
CA ALA A 365 -21.28 11.09 29.31
C ALA A 365 -22.63 10.77 28.63
N GLY A 366 -22.59 10.03 27.51
CA GLY A 366 -23.80 9.73 26.71
C GLY A 366 -24.48 10.96 26.09
N SER A 367 -23.81 12.11 26.04
CA SER A 367 -24.36 13.37 25.55
C SER A 367 -23.72 13.81 24.24
N THR A 368 -24.43 14.65 23.50
CA THR A 368 -23.97 15.21 22.23
C THR A 368 -23.72 16.71 22.37
N LEU A 369 -22.53 17.15 21.95
CA LEU A 369 -22.16 18.56 21.84
C LEU A 369 -21.78 18.84 20.39
N ASP A 370 -22.31 19.91 19.80
CA ASP A 370 -22.08 20.23 18.38
C ASP A 370 -21.53 21.65 18.19
N LEU A 371 -20.39 21.75 17.51
CA LEU A 371 -19.70 22.98 17.17
C LEU A 371 -20.07 23.37 15.73
N ILE A 372 -20.87 24.43 15.56
CA ILE A 372 -21.52 24.72 14.25
C ILE A 372 -21.59 26.22 13.91
N SER A 373 -22.09 26.56 12.72
CA SER A 373 -22.40 27.88 12.14
C SER A 373 -21.24 28.72 11.61
N THR A 374 -20.17 28.86 12.38
CA THR A 374 -19.07 29.79 12.09
C THR A 374 -17.74 29.21 12.56
N ALA A 375 -16.65 29.65 11.92
CA ALA A 375 -15.30 29.23 12.26
C ALA A 375 -14.99 29.45 13.75
N LYS A 376 -14.21 28.52 14.33
CA LYS A 376 -13.85 28.52 15.75
C LYS A 376 -12.35 28.38 15.91
N SER A 377 -11.84 28.91 17.01
CA SER A 377 -10.44 28.72 17.43
C SER A 377 -10.38 27.97 18.75
N ASN A 378 -9.41 27.09 18.88
CA ASN A 378 -9.14 26.32 20.08
C ASN A 378 -7.66 26.47 20.45
N ARG A 379 -7.40 26.91 21.68
CA ARG A 379 -6.12 26.93 22.37
C ARG A 379 -6.09 25.98 23.58
N GLY A 380 -7.24 25.42 23.96
CA GLY A 380 -7.38 24.50 25.09
C GLY A 380 -7.80 23.11 24.62
N LEU A 381 -8.55 22.39 25.45
CA LEU A 381 -9.01 21.04 25.16
C LEU A 381 -10.48 21.04 24.73
N MET A 382 -10.77 20.47 23.56
CA MET A 382 -12.12 20.09 23.14
C MET A 382 -12.21 18.56 23.13
N GLN A 383 -13.02 17.94 23.99
CA GLN A 383 -13.04 16.49 24.14
C GLN A 383 -14.43 15.83 24.10
N ALA A 384 -14.49 14.65 23.48
CA ALA A 384 -15.58 13.70 23.65
C ALA A 384 -15.20 12.68 24.73
N VAL A 385 -15.84 12.74 25.90
CA VAL A 385 -15.60 11.80 27.02
C VAL A 385 -16.33 10.47 26.79
N ALA A 386 -16.14 9.48 27.67
CA ALA A 386 -16.73 8.15 27.58
C ALA A 386 -18.24 8.16 27.22
N GLY A 387 -18.57 7.58 26.07
CA GLY A 387 -19.95 7.52 25.53
C GLY A 387 -20.50 8.83 24.97
N GLY A 388 -19.75 9.94 25.06
CA GLY A 388 -20.09 11.24 24.50
C GLY A 388 -19.83 11.32 22.99
N SER A 389 -20.47 12.29 22.34
CA SER A 389 -20.32 12.58 20.91
C SER A 389 -20.09 14.07 20.68
N LEU A 390 -18.88 14.44 20.25
CA LEU A 390 -18.53 15.82 19.90
C LEU A 390 -18.55 15.97 18.38
N TYR A 391 -19.41 16.84 17.85
CA TYR A 391 -19.48 17.14 16.43
C TYR A 391 -18.76 18.44 16.10
N VAL A 392 -18.00 18.43 15.00
CA VAL A 392 -17.48 19.64 14.34
C VAL A 392 -18.15 19.72 12.97
N SER A 393 -19.15 20.59 12.85
CA SER A 393 -20.13 20.54 11.75
C SER A 393 -20.04 21.77 10.85
N GLY A 394 -19.62 21.60 9.59
CA GLY A 394 -19.70 22.64 8.56
C GLY A 394 -18.80 23.86 8.79
N ILE A 395 -17.78 23.76 9.64
CA ILE A 395 -16.92 24.89 10.04
C ILE A 395 -15.44 24.59 9.83
N THR A 396 -14.62 25.65 9.81
CA THR A 396 -13.18 25.54 10.09
C THR A 396 -12.94 25.64 11.59
N LEU A 397 -12.28 24.65 12.16
CA LEU A 397 -11.76 24.67 13.53
C LEU A 397 -10.24 24.80 13.48
N THR A 398 -9.71 25.93 13.96
CA THR A 398 -8.26 26.14 14.09
C THR A 398 -7.83 25.77 15.51
N ASN A 399 -7.22 24.59 15.66
CA ASN A 399 -6.77 24.04 16.94
C ASN A 399 -5.44 24.62 17.44
N ASN A 400 -4.80 25.51 16.69
CA ASN A 400 -3.60 26.19 17.16
C ASN A 400 -3.55 27.55 16.48
N ALA A 401 -4.49 28.43 16.83
CA ALA A 401 -4.56 29.75 16.21
C ALA A 401 -3.32 30.62 16.51
N ASP A 402 -2.47 30.21 17.46
CA ASP A 402 -1.31 30.93 18.04
C ASP A 402 -0.72 30.30 19.34
N SER A 403 -1.03 29.04 19.72
CA SER A 403 -0.45 28.36 20.90
C SER A 403 -0.36 26.82 20.77
N VAL A 404 0.69 26.21 21.32
CA VAL A 404 0.99 24.75 21.21
C VAL A 404 -0.04 23.81 21.87
N ASP A 405 -1.03 24.36 22.58
CA ASP A 405 -1.86 23.62 23.53
C ASP A 405 -3.23 23.18 23.00
N GLY A 406 -3.66 23.66 21.83
CA GLY A 406 -5.00 23.34 21.36
C GLY A 406 -5.11 21.90 20.83
N GLU A 407 -6.01 21.14 21.46
CA GLU A 407 -6.23 19.72 21.22
C GLU A 407 -7.72 19.43 21.02
N LEU A 408 -8.00 18.62 20.01
CA LEU A 408 -9.27 17.92 19.85
C LEU A 408 -9.05 16.46 20.26
N ARG A 409 -9.82 15.98 21.25
CA ARG A 409 -9.60 14.66 21.86
C ARG A 409 -10.84 13.78 21.83
N ALA A 410 -10.69 12.54 21.42
CA ALA A 410 -11.69 11.50 21.56
C ALA A 410 -11.28 10.56 22.71
N ASP A 411 -11.80 10.77 23.92
CA ASP A 411 -11.42 10.04 25.13
C ASP A 411 -12.56 9.11 25.58
N GLY A 412 -12.60 7.89 25.03
CA GLY A 412 -13.71 6.95 25.19
C GLY A 412 -15.03 7.36 24.52
N GLY A 413 -15.12 8.58 24.01
CA GLY A 413 -16.20 9.07 23.16
C GLY A 413 -15.78 9.22 21.69
N ASN A 414 -16.72 9.65 20.85
CA ASN A 414 -16.47 9.87 19.42
C ASN A 414 -16.41 11.36 19.10
N VAL A 415 -15.41 11.75 18.32
CA VAL A 415 -15.36 13.07 17.68
C VAL A 415 -15.73 12.92 16.21
N TYR A 416 -16.81 13.57 15.80
CA TYR A 416 -17.35 13.52 14.44
C TYR A 416 -16.89 14.73 13.62
N LEU A 417 -16.10 14.47 12.57
CA LEU A 417 -15.75 15.45 11.56
C LEU A 417 -16.86 15.45 10.50
N ASN A 418 -17.67 16.50 10.47
CA ASN A 418 -18.92 16.53 9.71
C ASN A 418 -18.90 17.71 8.72
N GLY A 419 -18.23 17.53 7.59
CA GLY A 419 -18.15 18.57 6.55
C GLY A 419 -17.29 19.75 6.99
N CYS A 420 -16.22 19.49 7.75
CA CYS A 420 -15.42 20.51 8.40
C CYS A 420 -13.98 20.56 7.86
N ALA A 421 -13.27 21.61 8.23
CA ALA A 421 -11.82 21.69 8.10
C ALA A 421 -11.18 21.81 9.48
N ILE A 422 -10.24 20.93 9.79
CA ILE A 422 -9.40 21.05 11.00
C ILE A 422 -8.05 21.60 10.58
N SER A 423 -7.65 22.71 11.20
CA SER A 423 -6.37 23.36 10.95
C SER A 423 -5.50 23.35 12.19
N ASP A 424 -4.26 22.90 12.02
CA ASP A 424 -3.20 22.89 13.04
C ASP A 424 -3.55 22.08 14.31
N GLY A 425 -2.63 22.01 15.27
CA GLY A 425 -2.85 21.40 16.60
C GLY A 425 -2.96 19.87 16.63
N LEU A 426 -3.43 19.35 17.77
CA LEU A 426 -3.46 17.91 18.05
C LEU A 426 -4.85 17.30 17.85
N MET A 427 -4.87 16.06 17.34
CA MET A 427 -6.03 15.18 17.25
C MET A 427 -5.73 13.82 17.88
N ASN A 428 -6.05 13.63 19.16
CA ASN A 428 -5.74 12.38 19.87
C ASN A 428 -7.00 11.58 20.22
N ALA A 429 -6.96 10.28 19.94
CA ALA A 429 -7.98 9.34 20.36
C ALA A 429 -7.41 8.37 21.39
N LEU A 430 -8.01 8.36 22.59
CA LEU A 430 -7.59 7.64 23.78
C LEU A 430 -8.74 6.78 24.31
N ASN A 431 -8.43 5.76 25.13
CA ASN A 431 -9.42 4.99 25.88
C ASN A 431 -10.60 4.45 25.03
N ALA A 432 -10.31 3.95 23.83
CA ALA A 432 -11.27 3.47 22.82
C ALA A 432 -12.13 4.55 22.14
N GLY A 433 -11.83 5.83 22.35
CA GLY A 433 -12.40 6.93 21.57
C GLY A 433 -11.93 6.89 20.12
N ARG A 434 -12.66 7.60 19.24
CA ARG A 434 -12.45 7.55 17.79
C ARG A 434 -12.76 8.89 17.12
N PHE A 435 -11.97 9.22 16.10
CA PHE A 435 -12.38 10.23 15.12
C PHE A 435 -13.19 9.58 14.00
N VAL A 436 -14.33 10.18 13.67
CA VAL A 436 -15.23 9.67 12.63
C VAL A 436 -15.50 10.76 11.62
N VAL A 437 -15.03 10.59 10.39
CA VAL A 437 -15.40 11.43 9.25
C VAL A 437 -16.81 11.04 8.81
N ALA A 438 -17.80 11.73 9.40
CA ALA A 438 -19.22 11.53 9.13
C ALA A 438 -19.67 12.20 7.84
N ALA A 439 -19.05 13.32 7.50
CA ALA A 439 -19.16 13.94 6.19
C ALA A 439 -17.78 14.43 5.74
N SER A 440 -17.56 14.46 4.43
CA SER A 440 -16.28 14.73 3.80
C SER A 440 -15.57 15.96 4.39
N SER A 441 -14.38 15.75 4.94
CA SER A 441 -13.68 16.76 5.76
C SER A 441 -12.20 16.87 5.38
N THR A 442 -11.56 17.97 5.76
CA THR A 442 -10.18 18.30 5.37
C THR A 442 -9.30 18.53 6.60
N LEU A 443 -8.08 18.02 6.58
CA LEU A 443 -7.01 18.36 7.51
C LEU A 443 -6.01 19.30 6.82
N THR A 444 -5.66 20.41 7.47
CA THR A 444 -4.77 21.45 6.94
C THR A 444 -3.90 22.05 8.06
N GLY A 445 -2.92 22.90 7.74
CA GLY A 445 -2.16 23.64 8.76
C GLY A 445 -1.27 22.78 9.69
N GLY A 446 -0.97 21.53 9.36
CA GLY A 446 -0.05 20.72 10.19
C GLY A 446 -0.72 20.06 11.40
N VAL A 447 -1.97 19.61 11.24
CA VAL A 447 -2.60 18.66 12.17
C VAL A 447 -1.71 17.43 12.38
N MET A 448 -1.54 17.02 13.63
CA MET A 448 -0.87 15.78 14.03
C MET A 448 -1.66 15.07 15.12
N GLY A 449 -1.39 13.79 15.38
CA GLY A 449 -2.16 13.10 16.39
C GLY A 449 -1.87 11.62 16.58
N SER A 450 -2.82 10.97 17.26
CA SER A 450 -2.77 9.54 17.55
C SER A 450 -4.16 8.92 17.67
N GLY A 451 -4.22 7.59 17.61
CA GLY A 451 -5.43 6.79 17.76
C GLY A 451 -6.24 6.59 16.45
N PRO A 452 -7.40 5.92 16.51
CA PRO A 452 -8.14 5.52 15.31
C PRO A 452 -8.90 6.68 14.65
N ILE A 453 -8.84 6.72 13.31
CA ILE A 453 -9.65 7.60 12.46
C ILE A 453 -10.43 6.76 11.46
N ASP A 454 -11.72 7.05 11.30
CA ASP A 454 -12.59 6.33 10.39
C ASP A 454 -13.25 7.20 9.37
N VAL A 455 -13.16 6.78 8.12
CA VAL A 455 -13.82 7.46 7.01
C VAL A 455 -15.05 6.66 6.63
N ASN A 456 -16.23 7.20 6.95
CA ASN A 456 -17.49 6.51 6.70
C ASN A 456 -17.78 6.32 5.20
N ALA A 457 -18.67 5.38 4.92
CA ALA A 457 -19.22 5.12 3.59
C ALA A 457 -19.57 6.41 2.81
N GLY A 458 -19.05 6.53 1.58
CA GLY A 458 -19.33 7.65 0.68
C GLY A 458 -18.62 8.96 1.03
N GLN A 459 -17.72 8.96 2.02
CA GLN A 459 -16.99 10.16 2.47
C GLN A 459 -15.52 10.12 2.08
N LEU A 460 -14.89 11.30 2.10
CA LEU A 460 -13.44 11.43 1.97
C LEU A 460 -12.82 12.14 3.18
N LEU A 461 -11.57 11.81 3.45
CA LEU A 461 -10.67 12.63 4.26
C LEU A 461 -9.65 13.26 3.32
N ALA A 462 -9.61 14.58 3.23
CA ALA A 462 -8.63 15.31 2.44
C ALA A 462 -7.44 15.73 3.30
N LEU A 463 -6.22 15.43 2.85
CA LEU A 463 -4.98 15.97 3.39
C LEU A 463 -4.54 17.14 2.52
N ASN A 464 -4.59 18.33 3.10
CA ASN A 464 -4.18 19.59 2.46
C ASN A 464 -3.08 20.28 3.29
N HIS A 465 -1.96 19.59 3.52
CA HIS A 465 -0.77 20.15 4.16
C HIS A 465 0.48 19.35 3.80
N ALA A 466 1.66 19.93 4.01
CA ALA A 466 2.94 19.39 3.53
C ALA A 466 3.38 18.07 4.22
N ALA A 467 2.98 17.84 5.47
CA ALA A 467 3.32 16.63 6.21
C ALA A 467 2.24 16.28 7.25
N TRP A 468 1.88 15.01 7.33
CA TRP A 468 0.92 14.45 8.27
C TRP A 468 1.55 13.28 9.04
N SER A 469 1.68 13.42 10.35
CA SER A 469 2.11 12.34 11.26
C SER A 469 0.95 11.97 12.17
N HIS A 470 0.51 10.72 12.10
CA HIS A 470 -0.60 10.24 12.92
C HIS A 470 -0.36 8.82 13.42
N ALA A 471 -0.08 8.67 14.71
CA ALA A 471 0.18 7.37 15.32
C ALA A 471 -1.12 6.57 15.53
N GLY A 472 -1.51 5.72 14.57
CA GLY A 472 -2.74 4.95 14.68
C GLY A 472 -3.18 4.32 13.37
N THR A 473 -4.44 3.86 13.34
CA THR A 473 -5.05 3.29 12.13
C THR A 473 -6.05 4.28 11.55
N LEU A 474 -5.85 4.64 10.27
CA LEU A 474 -6.85 5.27 9.43
C LEU A 474 -7.61 4.17 8.69
N THR A 475 -8.88 3.95 9.04
CA THR A 475 -9.73 2.95 8.39
C THR A 475 -10.62 3.63 7.35
N ILE A 476 -10.43 3.25 6.09
CA ILE A 476 -11.24 3.71 4.96
C ILE A 476 -12.37 2.71 4.74
N ASN A 477 -13.62 3.18 4.80
CA ASN A 477 -14.83 2.37 4.63
C ASN A 477 -14.97 1.26 5.67
N PRO A 478 -15.11 1.58 6.97
CA PRO A 478 -15.10 0.59 8.04
C PRO A 478 -16.23 -0.45 7.95
N THR A 479 -17.31 -0.14 7.25
CA THR A 479 -18.45 -1.04 7.03
C THR A 479 -18.37 -1.84 5.73
N ALA A 480 -17.31 -1.67 4.93
CA ALA A 480 -17.17 -2.28 3.60
C ALA A 480 -18.40 -2.07 2.68
N SER A 481 -19.02 -0.89 2.79
CA SER A 481 -20.19 -0.52 2.01
C SER A 481 -19.84 -0.30 0.53
N ASN A 482 -20.80 -0.47 -0.37
CA ASN A 482 -20.61 -0.20 -1.80
C ASN A 482 -20.71 1.31 -2.13
N ALA A 483 -19.89 2.13 -1.48
CA ALA A 483 -19.81 3.57 -1.69
C ALA A 483 -18.35 4.02 -1.79
N GLY A 484 -18.04 4.94 -2.70
CA GLY A 484 -16.70 5.48 -2.86
C GLY A 484 -16.23 6.19 -1.59
N THR A 485 -15.24 5.62 -0.91
CA THR A 485 -14.68 6.17 0.32
C THR A 485 -13.17 6.17 0.22
N TYR A 486 -12.53 7.29 0.55
CA TYR A 486 -11.11 7.44 0.23
C TYR A 486 -10.37 8.50 1.04
N LEU A 487 -9.05 8.30 1.10
CA LEU A 487 -8.09 9.34 1.47
C LEU A 487 -7.72 10.12 0.21
N ARG A 488 -7.86 11.45 0.22
CA ARG A 488 -7.44 12.33 -0.88
C ARG A 488 -6.26 13.19 -0.45
N VAL A 489 -5.23 13.28 -1.27
CA VAL A 489 -4.08 14.16 -1.03
C VAL A 489 -4.08 15.30 -2.06
N ASP A 490 -4.27 16.53 -1.59
CA ASP A 490 -4.53 17.70 -2.45
C ASP A 490 -3.26 18.52 -2.78
N GLN A 491 -2.16 18.28 -2.05
CA GLN A 491 -0.82 18.85 -2.28
C GLN A 491 0.25 17.83 -1.86
N PRO A 492 1.53 17.98 -2.24
CA PRO A 492 2.58 17.06 -1.78
C PRO A 492 2.56 16.91 -0.26
N CYS A 493 2.43 15.67 0.22
CA CYS A 493 2.25 15.36 1.64
C CYS A 493 3.12 14.17 2.05
N SER A 494 4.01 14.36 3.03
CA SER A 494 4.71 13.27 3.72
C SER A 494 3.83 12.68 4.82
N ILE A 495 3.42 11.42 4.67
CA ILE A 495 2.51 10.68 5.53
C ILE A 495 3.32 9.69 6.37
N SER A 496 3.30 9.81 7.69
CA SER A 496 4.15 9.04 8.61
C SER A 496 3.41 8.51 9.83
N ASN A 497 3.95 7.45 10.44
CA ASN A 497 3.48 6.81 11.68
C ASN A 497 2.05 6.23 11.63
N VAL A 498 1.43 6.16 10.45
CA VAL A 498 0.04 5.75 10.27
C VAL A 498 -0.07 4.40 9.56
N THR A 499 -0.99 3.57 10.01
CA THR A 499 -1.49 2.43 9.23
C THR A 499 -2.75 2.86 8.47
N VAL A 500 -2.69 2.87 7.14
CA VAL A 500 -3.86 3.08 6.27
C VAL A 500 -4.48 1.72 5.94
N SER A 501 -5.62 1.43 6.53
CA SER A 501 -6.40 0.21 6.28
C SER A 501 -7.50 0.50 5.26
N LEU A 502 -7.36 -0.05 4.05
CA LEU A 502 -8.38 0.00 3.02
C LEU A 502 -9.38 -1.14 3.24
N ASN A 503 -10.68 -0.83 3.31
CA ASN A 503 -11.72 -1.85 3.48
C ASN A 503 -12.81 -1.71 2.44
N ALA A 504 -12.43 -1.75 1.15
CA ALA A 504 -13.38 -1.71 0.04
C ALA A 504 -14.41 -2.85 0.13
N TYR A 505 -15.61 -2.66 -0.41
CA TYR A 505 -16.59 -3.70 -0.71
C TYR A 505 -15.98 -4.74 -1.67
N ALA A 506 -16.04 -6.04 -1.32
CA ALA A 506 -15.27 -7.08 -2.01
C ALA A 506 -15.45 -7.13 -3.54
N PRO A 507 -16.68 -6.98 -4.09
CA PRO A 507 -16.91 -6.93 -5.53
C PRO A 507 -16.44 -5.63 -6.22
N ASN A 508 -16.14 -4.56 -5.47
CA ASN A 508 -15.84 -3.25 -6.03
C ASN A 508 -14.71 -2.53 -5.27
N LEU A 509 -13.47 -2.62 -5.79
CA LEU A 509 -12.29 -1.99 -5.18
C LEU A 509 -12.34 -0.44 -5.18
N ASP A 510 -13.23 0.19 -5.95
CA ASP A 510 -13.42 1.66 -5.97
C ASP A 510 -14.21 2.20 -4.77
N THR A 511 -14.38 1.39 -3.73
CA THR A 511 -15.12 1.76 -2.51
C THR A 511 -14.20 1.92 -1.30
N GLY A 512 -12.91 1.67 -1.46
CA GLY A 512 -11.88 1.92 -0.45
C GLY A 512 -10.57 2.21 -1.15
N TYR A 513 -10.18 3.48 -1.25
CA TYR A 513 -9.00 3.84 -2.04
C TYR A 513 -8.23 5.05 -1.51
N ILE A 514 -7.05 5.25 -2.07
CA ILE A 514 -6.22 6.44 -1.90
C ILE A 514 -6.18 7.14 -3.25
N GLN A 515 -6.27 8.47 -3.29
CA GLN A 515 -6.16 9.25 -4.52
C GLN A 515 -5.40 10.55 -4.27
N THR A 516 -4.79 11.12 -5.32
CA THR A 516 -4.26 12.48 -5.30
C THR A 516 -5.07 13.41 -6.22
N SER A 517 -5.08 14.71 -5.89
CA SER A 517 -5.76 15.76 -6.65
C SER A 517 -4.80 16.91 -6.92
N GLY A 518 -4.91 17.55 -8.10
CA GLY A 518 -4.05 18.68 -8.47
C GLY A 518 -2.54 18.34 -8.38
N PRO A 519 -1.72 19.13 -7.67
CA PRO A 519 -0.29 18.85 -7.46
C PRO A 519 -0.02 17.75 -6.41
N GLY A 520 -1.06 17.07 -5.90
CA GLY A 520 -0.96 16.08 -4.84
C GLY A 520 0.00 14.93 -5.15
N VAL A 521 0.91 14.68 -4.20
CA VAL A 521 1.80 13.51 -4.16
C VAL A 521 1.74 12.93 -2.75
N ALA A 522 1.33 11.66 -2.64
CA ALA A 522 1.29 10.96 -1.36
C ALA A 522 2.62 10.24 -1.11
N THR A 523 3.45 10.74 -0.20
CA THR A 523 4.71 10.11 0.20
C THR A 523 4.51 9.36 1.51
N PHE A 524 4.39 8.04 1.45
CA PHE A 524 4.26 7.17 2.61
C PHE A 524 5.63 6.87 3.19
N GLU A 525 5.97 7.49 4.32
CA GLU A 525 7.28 7.37 4.98
C GLU A 525 7.52 5.96 5.56
N PRO A 526 8.77 5.58 5.89
CA PRO A 526 9.08 4.22 6.37
C PRO A 526 8.27 3.74 7.58
N SER A 527 7.77 4.67 8.40
CA SER A 527 6.93 4.38 9.57
C SER A 527 5.44 4.23 9.26
N SER A 528 5.04 4.32 7.99
CA SER A 528 3.66 4.10 7.54
C SER A 528 3.47 2.69 6.96
N LEU A 529 2.25 2.18 7.03
CA LEU A 529 1.85 0.89 6.46
C LEU A 529 0.56 1.07 5.66
N ILE A 530 0.47 0.50 4.47
CA ILE A 530 -0.80 0.36 3.75
C ILE A 530 -1.22 -1.11 3.76
N THR A 531 -2.47 -1.40 4.10
CA THR A 531 -3.00 -2.77 4.14
C THR A 531 -4.49 -2.86 3.80
N GLY A 532 -5.02 -4.09 3.74
CA GLY A 532 -6.43 -4.38 3.49
C GLY A 532 -6.77 -4.63 2.03
N ARG A 533 -7.95 -4.16 1.60
CA ARG A 533 -8.52 -4.34 0.26
C ARG A 533 -8.92 -2.99 -0.33
N GLY A 534 -8.41 -2.67 -1.52
CA GLY A 534 -8.71 -1.40 -2.17
C GLY A 534 -7.81 -1.03 -3.34
N ARG A 535 -7.82 0.25 -3.70
CA ARG A 535 -6.99 0.82 -4.78
C ARG A 535 -6.08 1.93 -4.28
N ILE A 536 -4.92 2.05 -4.91
CA ILE A 536 -4.06 3.23 -4.79
C ILE A 536 -4.02 3.91 -6.15
N LEU A 537 -4.72 5.03 -6.23
CA LEU A 537 -4.82 5.94 -7.36
C LEU A 537 -3.92 7.16 -7.11
N GLY A 538 -3.64 7.92 -8.16
CA GLY A 538 -2.82 9.13 -8.05
C GLY A 538 -1.31 8.86 -7.88
N VAL A 539 -0.54 9.94 -7.77
CA VAL A 539 0.93 9.87 -7.68
C VAL A 539 1.31 9.57 -6.25
N SER A 540 2.08 8.49 -6.03
CA SER A 540 2.49 8.07 -4.70
C SER A 540 3.92 7.53 -4.66
N VAL A 541 4.62 7.82 -3.57
CA VAL A 541 5.94 7.28 -3.23
C VAL A 541 5.80 6.43 -1.98
N HIS A 542 6.22 5.16 -2.04
CA HIS A 542 6.09 4.20 -0.94
C HIS A 542 7.47 3.93 -0.33
N ASN A 543 7.82 4.64 0.74
CA ASN A 543 9.00 4.36 1.56
C ASN A 543 8.68 3.38 2.70
N GLY A 544 7.39 3.25 3.09
CA GLY A 544 6.87 2.22 3.97
C GLY A 544 6.28 1.02 3.21
N PRO A 545 6.03 -0.12 3.90
CA PRO A 545 5.50 -1.32 3.27
C PRO A 545 4.03 -1.20 2.80
N ILE A 546 3.70 -1.96 1.76
CA ILE A 546 2.33 -2.31 1.38
C ILE A 546 2.15 -3.80 1.68
N ILE A 547 1.18 -4.19 2.51
CA ILE A 547 0.95 -5.59 2.87
C ILE A 547 -0.50 -5.98 2.57
N VAL A 548 -0.67 -6.93 1.65
CA VAL A 548 -1.97 -7.54 1.33
C VAL A 548 -2.04 -8.92 1.96
N ASN A 549 -2.73 -9.06 3.09
CA ASN A 549 -2.79 -10.31 3.84
C ASN A 549 -4.19 -10.92 3.75
N GLY A 550 -4.31 -12.20 3.40
CA GLY A 550 -5.56 -12.96 3.43
C GLY A 550 -6.28 -13.02 2.08
N SER A 551 -6.93 -14.15 1.79
CA SER A 551 -7.61 -14.43 0.51
C SER A 551 -8.73 -13.48 0.14
N ALA A 552 -9.32 -12.79 1.12
CA ALA A 552 -10.38 -11.80 0.89
C ALA A 552 -9.83 -10.45 0.44
N ASN A 553 -8.51 -10.25 0.46
CA ASN A 553 -7.87 -8.94 0.30
C ASN A 553 -7.12 -8.82 -1.02
N THR A 554 -7.30 -7.67 -1.66
CA THR A 554 -6.62 -7.28 -2.89
C THR A 554 -6.28 -5.81 -2.84
N ILE A 555 -5.01 -5.46 -3.05
CA ILE A 555 -4.61 -4.07 -3.31
C ILE A 555 -4.18 -3.95 -4.76
N GLU A 556 -4.75 -2.98 -5.47
CA GLU A 556 -4.42 -2.66 -6.84
C GLU A 556 -3.75 -1.28 -6.96
N LEU A 557 -2.53 -1.25 -7.51
CA LEU A 557 -1.84 -0.03 -7.91
C LEU A 557 -2.26 0.36 -9.34
N LEU A 558 -2.95 1.48 -9.51
CA LEU A 558 -3.62 1.85 -10.78
C LEU A 558 -3.48 3.35 -11.13
N SER A 559 -3.86 3.73 -12.35
CA SER A 559 -4.06 5.09 -12.92
C SER A 559 -2.82 5.89 -13.26
N THR A 560 -1.81 5.89 -12.40
CA THR A 560 -0.68 6.82 -12.45
C THR A 560 0.57 6.14 -11.95
N ASN A 561 1.72 6.51 -12.53
CA ASN A 561 3.03 5.97 -12.16
C ASN A 561 3.32 6.18 -10.68
N LYS A 562 4.02 5.22 -10.08
CA LYS A 562 4.32 5.19 -8.64
C LYS A 562 5.78 4.85 -8.42
N THR A 563 6.29 5.24 -7.26
CA THR A 563 7.61 4.83 -6.79
C THR A 563 7.46 3.91 -5.59
N ASN A 564 8.12 2.75 -5.61
CA ASN A 564 8.20 1.82 -4.50
C ASN A 564 9.64 1.71 -4.00
N ASN A 565 9.95 2.30 -2.84
CA ASN A 565 11.25 2.24 -2.20
C ASN A 565 11.31 1.19 -1.08
N ALA A 566 10.25 0.39 -0.90
CA ALA A 566 10.10 -0.59 0.16
C ALA A 566 9.56 -1.93 -0.35
N THR A 567 9.12 -2.78 0.57
CA THR A 567 8.48 -4.05 0.23
C THR A 567 6.97 -3.86 0.01
N ALA A 568 6.51 -4.13 -1.21
CA ALA A 568 5.10 -4.34 -1.51
C ALA A 568 4.83 -5.85 -1.60
N LYS A 569 4.17 -6.39 -0.58
CA LYS A 569 4.01 -7.82 -0.33
C LYS A 569 2.54 -8.24 -0.39
N ALA A 570 2.27 -9.34 -1.08
CA ALA A 570 1.08 -10.15 -0.84
C ALA A 570 1.47 -11.36 0.03
N GLU A 571 0.64 -11.68 1.02
CA GLU A 571 0.85 -12.82 1.92
C GLU A 571 -0.44 -13.56 2.27
N ASN A 572 -0.31 -14.83 2.69
CA ASN A 572 -1.42 -15.67 3.14
C ASN A 572 -2.63 -15.64 2.18
N SER A 573 -2.38 -15.94 0.90
CA SER A 573 -3.36 -15.90 -0.20
C SER A 573 -3.89 -14.50 -0.60
N GLY A 574 -3.30 -13.42 -0.09
CA GLY A 574 -3.59 -12.07 -0.59
C GLY A 574 -3.18 -11.86 -2.05
N LEU A 575 -3.69 -10.77 -2.66
CA LEU A 575 -3.38 -10.41 -4.03
C LEU A 575 -2.90 -8.96 -4.16
N LEU A 576 -1.67 -8.78 -4.62
CA LEU A 576 -1.15 -7.47 -5.04
C LEU A 576 -1.19 -7.38 -6.57
N ARG A 577 -1.86 -6.36 -7.12
CA ARG A 577 -1.97 -6.17 -8.57
C ARG A 577 -1.36 -4.84 -8.99
N ILE A 578 -0.52 -4.87 -10.03
CA ILE A 578 0.07 -3.68 -10.65
C ILE A 578 -0.55 -3.53 -12.04
N THR A 579 -1.39 -2.51 -12.24
CA THR A 579 -2.21 -2.38 -13.44
C THR A 579 -1.92 -1.08 -14.19
N SER A 580 -1.49 -1.18 -15.46
CA SER A 580 -1.40 -0.07 -16.42
C SER A 580 -0.54 1.13 -15.94
N ILE A 581 0.52 0.86 -15.18
CA ILE A 581 1.43 1.89 -14.66
C ILE A 581 2.90 1.51 -14.84
N ALA A 582 3.77 2.51 -14.85
CA ALA A 582 5.18 2.32 -14.51
C ALA A 582 5.35 2.36 -12.99
N LEU A 583 5.96 1.32 -12.43
CA LEU A 583 6.37 1.23 -11.04
C LEU A 583 7.90 1.32 -10.96
N SER A 584 8.41 2.48 -10.55
CA SER A 584 9.84 2.69 -10.32
C SER A 584 10.21 2.17 -8.93
N GLN A 585 11.10 1.19 -8.87
CA GLN A 585 11.58 0.64 -7.60
C GLN A 585 12.88 1.33 -7.18
N GLY A 586 12.95 1.77 -5.93
CA GLY A 586 14.21 2.23 -5.32
C GLY A 586 15.18 1.07 -5.06
N ALA A 587 16.33 1.37 -4.47
CA ALA A 587 17.34 0.34 -4.15
C ALA A 587 16.81 -0.80 -3.25
N SER A 588 15.89 -0.48 -2.35
CA SER A 588 15.19 -1.43 -1.48
C SER A 588 13.79 -1.81 -1.97
N GLY A 589 13.41 -1.37 -3.18
CA GLY A 589 12.11 -1.64 -3.77
C GLY A 589 11.97 -3.11 -4.17
N GLN A 590 10.94 -3.76 -3.62
CA GLN A 590 10.64 -5.16 -3.88
C GLN A 590 9.14 -5.40 -4.03
N LEU A 591 8.76 -6.16 -5.07
CA LEU A 591 7.49 -6.89 -5.13
C LEU A 591 7.70 -8.29 -4.56
N LEU A 592 6.85 -8.72 -3.62
CA LEU A 592 6.98 -10.02 -2.97
C LEU A 592 5.64 -10.78 -2.93
N ALA A 593 5.62 -11.98 -3.50
CA ALA A 593 4.55 -12.96 -3.32
C ALA A 593 4.98 -14.02 -2.29
N ASP A 594 4.38 -14.04 -1.10
CA ASP A 594 4.70 -14.98 -0.02
C ASP A 594 3.47 -15.85 0.30
N ASN A 595 3.43 -17.10 -0.19
CA ASN A 595 2.21 -17.93 -0.15
C ASN A 595 0.97 -17.18 -0.69
N ALA A 596 1.17 -16.38 -1.74
CA ALA A 596 0.21 -15.39 -2.25
C ALA A 596 0.49 -15.07 -3.73
N SER A 597 -0.24 -14.11 -4.30
CA SER A 597 -0.09 -13.73 -5.71
C SER A 597 0.30 -12.27 -5.91
N VAL A 598 1.26 -12.03 -6.81
CA VAL A 598 1.55 -10.70 -7.37
C VAL A 598 1.23 -10.73 -8.87
N TYR A 599 0.33 -9.87 -9.33
CA TYR A 599 -0.07 -9.80 -10.75
C TYR A 599 0.48 -8.56 -11.44
N LEU A 600 1.13 -8.78 -12.58
CA LEU A 600 1.57 -7.73 -13.51
C LEU A 600 0.56 -7.66 -14.67
N ASN A 601 -0.12 -6.53 -14.79
CA ASN A 601 -1.22 -6.32 -15.71
C ASN A 601 -0.95 -5.05 -16.56
N SER A 602 -0.28 -5.22 -17.70
CA SER A 602 0.16 -4.06 -18.50
C SER A 602 1.06 -3.09 -17.72
N ALA A 603 1.91 -3.65 -16.86
CA ALA A 603 2.79 -2.88 -15.98
C ALA A 603 4.21 -2.76 -16.58
N THR A 604 4.88 -1.66 -16.27
CA THR A 604 6.33 -1.51 -16.47
C THR A 604 7.01 -1.50 -15.10
N ILE A 605 7.82 -2.50 -14.81
CA ILE A 605 8.63 -2.54 -13.58
C ILE A 605 10.02 -2.01 -13.92
N ASN A 606 10.43 -0.94 -13.23
CA ASN A 606 11.70 -0.28 -13.43
C ASN A 606 12.59 -0.48 -12.20
N ALA A 607 13.67 -1.25 -12.33
CA ALA A 607 14.58 -1.66 -11.27
C ALA A 607 13.94 -2.51 -10.14
N GLY A 608 14.73 -2.78 -9.10
CA GLY A 608 14.30 -3.49 -7.89
C GLY A 608 14.12 -5.00 -8.07
N GLN A 609 13.47 -5.62 -7.07
CA GLN A 609 13.26 -7.07 -7.03
C GLN A 609 11.80 -7.46 -7.30
N VAL A 610 11.62 -8.61 -7.96
CA VAL A 610 10.33 -9.30 -8.14
C VAL A 610 10.50 -10.74 -7.66
N ASN A 611 10.03 -11.00 -6.45
CA ASN A 611 10.31 -12.24 -5.72
C ASN A 611 9.04 -13.02 -5.41
N ALA A 612 9.16 -14.35 -5.34
CA ALA A 612 8.12 -15.26 -4.91
C ALA A 612 8.70 -16.35 -3.97
N ILE A 613 8.04 -16.60 -2.83
CA ILE A 613 8.48 -17.54 -1.80
C ILE A 613 7.29 -18.31 -1.21
N ASN A 614 7.55 -19.42 -0.52
CA ASN A 614 6.54 -20.21 0.22
C ASN A 614 5.30 -20.56 -0.62
N SER A 615 5.48 -21.01 -1.86
CA SER A 615 4.41 -21.27 -2.85
C SER A 615 3.71 -20.03 -3.42
N GLY A 616 4.19 -18.84 -3.08
CA GLY A 616 3.78 -17.61 -3.74
C GLY A 616 4.20 -17.58 -5.21
N ARG A 617 3.54 -16.73 -5.99
CA ARG A 617 3.73 -16.66 -7.44
C ARG A 617 3.59 -15.24 -7.96
N THR A 618 4.52 -14.83 -8.82
CA THR A 618 4.32 -13.65 -9.66
C THR A 618 3.76 -14.08 -11.00
N THR A 619 2.75 -13.39 -11.53
CA THR A 619 2.12 -13.76 -12.81
C THR A 619 1.93 -12.53 -13.69
N VAL A 620 2.42 -12.61 -14.92
CA VAL A 620 2.09 -11.68 -16.00
C VAL A 620 0.75 -12.08 -16.58
N ILE A 621 -0.30 -11.36 -16.17
CA ILE A 621 -1.68 -11.59 -16.63
C ILE A 621 -2.05 -10.75 -17.84
N ALA A 622 -1.33 -9.64 -18.06
CA ALA A 622 -1.35 -8.88 -19.31
C ALA A 622 0.06 -8.40 -19.64
N SER A 623 0.42 -8.38 -20.94
CA SER A 623 1.77 -8.07 -21.43
C SER A 623 2.45 -6.91 -20.70
N SER A 624 3.60 -7.17 -20.09
CA SER A 624 4.29 -6.27 -19.15
C SER A 624 5.78 -6.16 -19.49
N THR A 625 6.45 -5.13 -18.95
CA THR A 625 7.83 -4.78 -19.31
C THR A 625 8.74 -4.70 -18.07
N PHE A 626 9.94 -5.24 -18.16
CA PHE A 626 11.04 -5.04 -17.21
C PHE A 626 12.11 -4.12 -17.80
N VAL A 627 12.50 -3.08 -17.07
CA VAL A 627 13.55 -2.11 -17.43
C VAL A 627 14.42 -1.76 -16.22
N GLY A 628 15.58 -1.16 -16.44
CA GLY A 628 16.36 -0.52 -15.37
C GLY A 628 17.02 -1.47 -14.36
N GLY A 629 17.12 -2.77 -14.65
CA GLY A 629 17.83 -3.73 -13.80
C GLY A 629 16.94 -4.50 -12.81
N VAL A 630 15.71 -4.86 -13.21
CA VAL A 630 14.85 -5.79 -12.46
C VAL A 630 15.58 -7.12 -12.28
N SER A 631 15.60 -7.59 -11.03
CA SER A 631 16.10 -8.92 -10.64
C SER A 631 15.02 -9.65 -9.82
N GLY A 632 15.23 -10.93 -9.49
CA GLY A 632 14.24 -11.62 -8.66
C GLY A 632 14.57 -13.05 -8.28
N SER A 633 13.59 -13.71 -7.67
CA SER A 633 13.65 -15.13 -7.32
C SER A 633 12.26 -15.78 -7.27
N GLY A 634 12.23 -17.11 -7.31
CA GLY A 634 11.00 -17.90 -7.21
C GLY A 634 10.15 -17.91 -8.49
N PRO A 635 8.95 -18.50 -8.45
CA PRO A 635 8.13 -18.69 -9.65
C PRO A 635 7.61 -17.39 -10.29
N LEU A 636 7.85 -17.25 -11.60
CA LEU A 636 7.32 -16.19 -12.46
C LEU A 636 6.58 -16.78 -13.68
N ASP A 637 5.27 -16.56 -13.76
CA ASP A 637 4.43 -17.15 -14.79
C ASP A 637 4.01 -16.13 -15.85
N LEU A 638 3.92 -16.57 -17.10
CA LEU A 638 3.37 -15.78 -18.20
C LEU A 638 2.12 -16.47 -18.74
N ASN A 639 0.95 -15.86 -18.54
CA ASN A 639 -0.31 -16.44 -19.02
C ASN A 639 -0.36 -16.55 -20.55
N ALA A 640 -1.28 -17.39 -21.04
CA ALA A 640 -1.50 -17.59 -22.47
C ALA A 640 -1.76 -16.25 -23.20
N GLY A 641 -1.07 -16.01 -24.32
CA GLY A 641 -1.20 -14.81 -25.15
C GLY A 641 -0.46 -13.58 -24.63
N GLN A 642 0.33 -13.70 -23.56
CA GLN A 642 1.03 -12.58 -22.94
C GLN A 642 2.51 -12.52 -23.31
N VAL A 643 3.07 -11.31 -23.23
CA VAL A 643 4.48 -11.03 -23.49
C VAL A 643 5.13 -10.45 -22.25
N LEU A 644 6.29 -10.98 -21.85
CA LEU A 644 7.20 -10.27 -20.97
C LEU A 644 8.29 -9.63 -21.81
N VAL A 645 8.31 -8.30 -21.87
CA VAL A 645 9.36 -7.56 -22.54
C VAL A 645 10.50 -7.31 -21.55
N VAL A 646 11.69 -7.80 -21.85
CA VAL A 646 12.90 -7.57 -21.06
C VAL A 646 13.77 -6.56 -21.83
N ASN A 647 13.78 -5.33 -21.34
CA ASN A 647 14.52 -4.23 -21.94
C ASN A 647 15.55 -3.69 -20.93
N GLN A 648 16.56 -4.50 -20.65
CA GLN A 648 17.64 -4.21 -19.71
C GLN A 648 18.91 -5.05 -20.01
N PRO A 649 20.12 -4.58 -19.63
CA PRO A 649 21.38 -5.24 -19.98
C PRO A 649 21.63 -6.58 -19.27
N ALA A 650 20.99 -6.80 -18.13
CA ALA A 650 21.10 -8.04 -17.37
C ALA A 650 19.76 -8.35 -16.67
N TRP A 651 19.46 -9.63 -16.56
CA TRP A 651 18.33 -10.15 -15.81
C TRP A 651 18.78 -11.34 -14.96
N ASN A 652 19.01 -11.08 -13.67
CA ASN A 652 19.35 -12.11 -12.69
C ASN A 652 18.06 -12.54 -11.99
N HIS A 653 17.61 -13.78 -12.25
CA HIS A 653 16.40 -14.32 -11.65
C HIS A 653 16.66 -15.75 -11.17
N SER A 654 16.63 -15.97 -9.87
CA SER A 654 16.87 -17.31 -9.28
C SER A 654 15.55 -18.04 -9.10
N GLY A 655 15.10 -18.76 -10.12
CA GLY A 655 13.79 -19.42 -10.11
C GLY A 655 13.33 -19.87 -11.49
N GLU A 656 12.16 -20.51 -11.51
CA GLU A 656 11.47 -20.91 -12.72
C GLU A 656 10.67 -19.74 -13.30
N VAL A 657 10.92 -19.44 -14.58
CA VAL A 657 10.08 -18.58 -15.41
C VAL A 657 9.27 -19.48 -16.33
N LEU A 658 8.00 -19.71 -16.00
CA LEU A 658 7.12 -20.61 -16.74
C LEU A 658 6.32 -19.84 -17.79
N VAL A 659 6.65 -20.12 -19.06
CA VAL A 659 6.00 -19.53 -20.23
C VAL A 659 4.85 -20.42 -20.67
N ASN A 660 3.64 -19.87 -20.67
CA ASN A 660 2.40 -20.57 -21.00
C ASN A 660 2.06 -21.73 -20.02
N PRO A 661 1.85 -21.47 -18.71
CA PRO A 661 1.59 -22.50 -17.71
C PRO A 661 0.46 -23.46 -18.06
N GLY A 662 -0.60 -22.96 -18.71
CA GLY A 662 -1.75 -23.75 -19.13
C GLY A 662 -1.61 -24.46 -20.48
N ALA A 663 -0.45 -24.34 -21.16
CA ALA A 663 -0.22 -24.86 -22.51
C ALA A 663 -1.34 -24.47 -23.50
N GLY A 664 -1.82 -23.23 -23.42
CA GLY A 664 -2.87 -22.70 -24.30
C GLY A 664 -2.36 -22.45 -25.72
N ASN A 665 -3.26 -22.34 -26.69
CA ASN A 665 -2.91 -22.17 -28.12
C ASN A 665 -2.52 -20.74 -28.52
N ALA A 666 -2.38 -19.81 -27.57
CA ALA A 666 -1.99 -18.43 -27.86
C ALA A 666 -0.46 -18.28 -27.74
N GLY A 667 0.14 -17.45 -28.60
CA GLY A 667 1.56 -17.13 -28.54
C GLY A 667 1.93 -16.43 -27.23
N THR A 668 2.70 -17.10 -26.38
CA THR A 668 3.26 -16.52 -25.15
C THR A 668 4.77 -16.56 -25.23
N TYR A 669 5.43 -15.44 -24.90
CA TYR A 669 6.87 -15.36 -25.08
C TYR A 669 7.55 -14.30 -24.23
N ILE A 670 8.86 -14.46 -24.10
CA ILE A 670 9.75 -13.43 -23.56
C ILE A 670 10.43 -12.75 -24.74
N ARG A 671 10.33 -11.42 -24.81
CA ARG A 671 10.96 -10.61 -25.85
C ARG A 671 12.08 -9.76 -25.28
N PHE A 672 13.27 -9.85 -25.86
CA PHE A 672 14.43 -9.05 -25.46
C PHE A 672 14.66 -7.92 -26.47
N ASP A 673 14.48 -6.68 -26.03
CA ASP A 673 14.54 -5.48 -26.90
C ASP A 673 15.94 -4.84 -26.94
N GLN A 674 16.87 -5.34 -26.11
CA GLN A 674 18.29 -4.96 -26.10
C GLN A 674 19.16 -6.17 -25.67
N PRO A 675 20.49 -6.15 -25.85
CA PRO A 675 21.36 -7.21 -25.36
C PRO A 675 21.15 -7.45 -23.87
N CYS A 676 20.87 -8.68 -23.47
CA CYS A 676 20.55 -9.03 -22.09
C CYS A 676 21.26 -10.31 -21.66
N THR A 677 22.00 -10.26 -20.54
CA THR A 677 22.53 -11.46 -19.89
C THR A 677 21.53 -12.01 -18.90
N VAL A 678 21.04 -13.23 -19.14
CA VAL A 678 20.12 -13.95 -18.25
C VAL A 678 20.91 -14.90 -17.36
N SER A 679 20.81 -14.75 -16.04
CA SER A 679 21.55 -15.56 -15.07
C SER A 679 20.62 -16.21 -14.05
N ASN A 680 20.96 -17.44 -13.62
CA ASN A 680 20.27 -18.26 -12.61
C ASN A 680 18.82 -18.68 -12.93
N ALA A 681 18.28 -18.23 -14.07
CA ALA A 681 16.90 -18.49 -14.44
C ALA A 681 16.74 -19.86 -15.10
N ILE A 682 15.64 -20.55 -14.76
CA ILE A 682 15.13 -21.67 -15.53
C ILE A 682 14.02 -21.11 -16.42
N LEU A 683 14.30 -20.87 -17.69
CA LEU A 683 13.32 -20.46 -18.70
C LEU A 683 12.59 -21.70 -19.19
N HIS A 684 11.42 -21.98 -18.60
CA HIS A 684 10.61 -23.14 -18.92
C HIS A 684 9.56 -22.78 -19.97
N LEU A 685 9.73 -23.28 -21.19
CA LEU A 685 8.77 -23.14 -22.28
C LEU A 685 7.73 -24.27 -22.21
N ASN A 686 6.43 -23.96 -22.18
CA ASN A 686 5.38 -24.97 -22.13
C ASN A 686 4.40 -24.82 -23.30
N ALA A 687 4.89 -25.04 -24.51
CA ALA A 687 4.09 -24.91 -25.73
C ALA A 687 2.99 -26.00 -25.81
N TYR A 688 1.84 -25.61 -26.38
CA TYR A 688 0.73 -26.46 -26.77
C TYR A 688 1.17 -27.57 -27.74
N THR A 689 0.66 -28.79 -27.53
CA THR A 689 1.20 -30.03 -28.12
C THR A 689 1.16 -30.18 -29.66
N PRO A 690 0.37 -29.41 -30.45
CA PRO A 690 0.56 -29.34 -31.91
C PRO A 690 1.37 -28.12 -32.38
N ASN A 691 1.64 -27.11 -31.53
CA ASN A 691 2.20 -25.84 -31.98
C ASN A 691 3.31 -25.29 -31.06
N LEU A 692 4.57 -25.34 -31.53
CA LEU A 692 5.73 -24.81 -30.80
C LEU A 692 5.75 -23.27 -30.67
N ASP A 693 4.97 -22.53 -31.47
CA ASP A 693 4.87 -21.06 -31.41
C ASP A 693 3.99 -20.53 -30.27
N THR A 694 3.61 -21.38 -29.34
CA THR A 694 2.79 -21.01 -28.18
C THR A 694 3.60 -20.81 -26.90
N ALA A 695 4.90 -21.16 -26.92
CA ALA A 695 5.87 -20.77 -25.90
C ALA A 695 7.25 -20.58 -26.56
N TYR A 696 7.78 -19.35 -26.56
CA TYR A 696 9.05 -19.08 -27.23
C TYR A 696 9.86 -17.92 -26.64
N LEU A 697 11.12 -17.82 -27.09
CA LEU A 697 12.02 -16.69 -26.82
C LEU A 697 12.29 -15.91 -28.09
N GLN A 698 12.20 -14.58 -28.04
CA GLN A 698 12.36 -13.69 -29.18
C GLN A 698 13.25 -12.49 -28.86
N THR A 699 13.93 -11.94 -29.86
CA THR A 699 14.62 -10.64 -29.78
C THR A 699 13.94 -9.62 -30.69
N SER A 700 14.07 -8.34 -30.36
CA SER A 700 13.64 -7.21 -31.18
C SER A 700 14.76 -6.17 -31.26
N GLY A 701 14.89 -5.48 -32.40
CA GLY A 701 15.94 -4.47 -32.60
C GLY A 701 17.35 -5.02 -32.32
N PRO A 702 18.17 -4.37 -31.46
CA PRO A 702 19.51 -4.83 -31.10
C PRO A 702 19.54 -6.01 -30.11
N GLY A 703 18.38 -6.60 -29.79
CA GLY A 703 18.26 -7.68 -28.81
C GLY A 703 19.15 -8.89 -29.11
N VAL A 704 19.89 -9.33 -28.08
CA VAL A 704 20.66 -10.58 -28.05
C VAL A 704 20.47 -11.24 -26.69
N ILE A 705 20.14 -12.52 -26.68
CA ILE A 705 19.96 -13.32 -25.45
C ILE A 705 21.30 -13.96 -25.10
N THR A 706 21.95 -13.52 -24.02
CA THR A 706 23.13 -14.19 -23.49
C THR A 706 22.72 -15.04 -22.29
N LEU A 707 22.67 -16.36 -22.46
CA LEU A 707 22.46 -17.26 -21.32
C LEU A 707 23.75 -17.34 -20.52
N GLY A 708 23.70 -16.95 -19.24
CA GLY A 708 24.78 -17.14 -18.29
C GLY A 708 25.01 -18.62 -17.97
N SER A 709 26.14 -18.95 -17.35
CA SER A 709 26.54 -20.34 -17.07
C SER A 709 25.57 -21.11 -16.16
N SER A 710 24.80 -20.40 -15.34
CA SER A 710 23.78 -20.98 -14.46
C SER A 710 22.37 -20.98 -15.06
N ALA A 711 22.17 -20.43 -16.25
CA ALA A 711 20.86 -20.38 -16.87
C ALA A 711 20.53 -21.70 -17.61
N LEU A 712 19.25 -22.09 -17.55
CA LEU A 712 18.70 -23.26 -18.23
C LEU A 712 17.50 -22.84 -19.08
N VAL A 713 17.45 -23.26 -20.34
CA VAL A 713 16.22 -23.25 -21.15
C VAL A 713 15.69 -24.68 -21.26
N THR A 714 14.43 -24.90 -20.86
CA THR A 714 13.82 -26.24 -20.78
C THR A 714 12.39 -26.29 -21.28
N GLY A 715 11.83 -27.49 -21.38
CA GLY A 715 10.43 -27.74 -21.75
C GLY A 715 10.23 -28.02 -23.24
N ARG A 716 9.20 -27.38 -23.83
CA ARG A 716 8.79 -27.46 -25.23
C ARG A 716 8.56 -26.06 -25.79
N GLY A 717 9.20 -25.73 -26.90
CA GLY A 717 9.01 -24.42 -27.53
C GLY A 717 10.05 -24.06 -28.57
N ARG A 718 10.11 -22.77 -28.92
CA ARG A 718 11.04 -22.22 -29.91
C ARG A 718 11.96 -21.14 -29.38
N ILE A 719 13.13 -21.03 -29.99
CA ILE A 719 14.08 -19.94 -29.78
C ILE A 719 14.32 -19.25 -31.13
N TYR A 720 13.63 -18.12 -31.33
CA TYR A 720 13.74 -17.30 -32.54
C TYR A 720 14.92 -16.33 -32.50
N GLY A 721 15.13 -15.71 -31.35
CA GLY A 721 16.07 -14.60 -31.19
C GLY A 721 17.54 -14.99 -31.34
N SER A 722 18.37 -13.99 -31.66
CA SER A 722 19.83 -14.13 -31.61
C SER A 722 20.25 -14.51 -30.20
N MET A 723 21.14 -15.50 -30.07
CA MET A 723 21.48 -16.07 -28.76
C MET A 723 22.97 -16.42 -28.66
N ILE A 724 23.55 -16.18 -27.47
CA ILE A 724 24.83 -16.71 -27.03
C ILE A 724 24.54 -17.63 -25.84
N ASN A 725 24.70 -18.94 -26.03
CA ASN A 725 24.50 -19.93 -24.97
C ASN A 725 25.80 -20.19 -24.20
N ASN A 726 25.94 -19.70 -22.97
CA ASN A 726 26.97 -20.16 -22.03
C ASN A 726 26.43 -21.10 -20.95
N GLY A 727 25.11 -21.35 -20.95
CA GLY A 727 24.42 -22.23 -20.00
C GLY A 727 24.03 -23.56 -20.62
N THR A 728 22.81 -24.02 -20.31
CA THR A 728 22.26 -25.27 -20.88
C THR A 728 20.94 -25.01 -21.61
N ILE A 729 20.78 -25.62 -22.78
CA ILE A 729 19.48 -25.75 -23.45
C ILE A 729 19.15 -27.23 -23.51
N ARG A 730 18.04 -27.64 -22.89
CA ARG A 730 17.65 -29.05 -22.81
C ARG A 730 16.14 -29.21 -22.73
N PRO A 731 15.47 -29.83 -23.72
CA PRO A 731 14.05 -30.12 -23.62
C PRO A 731 13.79 -31.11 -22.49
N GLU A 732 12.56 -31.11 -21.98
CA GLU A 732 12.11 -32.18 -21.08
C GLU A 732 11.93 -33.51 -21.85
N PRO A 733 11.86 -34.65 -21.14
CA PRO A 733 11.67 -35.95 -21.78
C PRO A 733 10.49 -35.96 -22.74
N THR A 734 10.65 -36.55 -23.93
CA THR A 734 9.65 -36.60 -25.03
C THR A 734 9.22 -35.24 -25.61
N ARG A 735 9.79 -34.13 -25.14
CA ARG A 735 9.48 -32.77 -25.60
C ARG A 735 10.51 -32.27 -26.62
N THR A 736 10.14 -31.20 -27.33
CA THR A 736 10.96 -30.64 -28.42
C THR A 736 11.28 -29.18 -28.15
N ILE A 737 12.56 -28.81 -28.24
CA ILE A 737 13.00 -27.43 -28.37
C ILE A 737 13.58 -27.23 -29.76
N GLU A 738 13.13 -26.17 -30.46
CA GLU A 738 13.63 -25.80 -31.78
C GLU A 738 14.35 -24.46 -31.76
N LEU A 739 15.59 -24.44 -32.27
CA LEU A 739 16.39 -23.24 -32.51
C LEU A 739 16.25 -22.85 -33.99
N VAL A 740 15.68 -21.67 -34.27
CA VAL A 740 15.31 -21.27 -35.63
C VAL A 740 15.52 -19.75 -35.87
N SER A 741 15.45 -19.32 -37.12
CA SER A 741 15.46 -17.91 -37.58
C SER A 741 16.81 -17.20 -37.47
N ALA A 742 17.21 -16.73 -36.29
CA ALA A 742 18.45 -15.97 -36.12
C ALA A 742 19.67 -16.87 -35.88
N ALA A 743 20.86 -16.41 -36.30
CA ALA A 743 22.12 -17.06 -35.98
C ALA A 743 22.36 -17.13 -34.47
N LYS A 744 23.02 -18.20 -34.02
CA LYS A 744 23.25 -18.47 -32.59
C LYS A 744 24.69 -18.91 -32.36
N SER A 745 25.19 -18.65 -31.15
CA SER A 745 26.48 -19.15 -30.68
C SER A 745 26.28 -20.10 -29.50
N ASN A 746 27.00 -21.22 -29.49
CA ASN A 746 27.01 -22.18 -28.39
C ASN A 746 28.40 -22.28 -27.76
N ASN A 747 28.55 -21.82 -26.54
CA ASN A 747 29.80 -21.90 -25.79
C ASN A 747 29.79 -23.02 -24.73
N ALA A 748 28.65 -23.69 -24.56
CA ALA A 748 28.41 -24.67 -23.51
C ALA A 748 27.57 -25.84 -24.05
N LEU A 749 26.44 -26.17 -23.43
CA LEU A 749 25.69 -27.40 -23.71
C LEU A 749 24.33 -27.13 -24.35
N ILE A 750 24.07 -27.79 -25.48
CA ILE A 750 22.73 -28.01 -26.03
C ILE A 750 22.52 -29.51 -26.06
N GLU A 751 21.57 -30.03 -25.27
CA GLU A 751 21.40 -31.46 -25.03
C GLU A 751 19.98 -31.92 -25.33
N ALA A 752 19.83 -32.98 -26.11
CA ALA A 752 18.62 -33.79 -26.19
C ALA A 752 18.78 -35.01 -25.27
N ASN A 753 17.98 -35.08 -24.19
CA ASN A 753 18.05 -36.13 -23.16
C ASN A 753 16.73 -36.91 -23.07
N ALA A 754 16.76 -38.21 -22.72
CA ALA A 754 15.57 -39.00 -22.35
C ALA A 754 14.41 -38.89 -23.36
N SER A 755 14.68 -39.22 -24.62
CA SER A 755 13.75 -39.11 -25.75
C SER A 755 13.30 -37.69 -26.08
N GLY A 756 13.90 -36.66 -25.47
CA GLY A 756 13.77 -35.28 -25.91
C GLY A 756 14.40 -35.05 -27.28
N VAL A 757 13.95 -34.00 -27.96
CA VAL A 757 14.38 -33.64 -29.32
C VAL A 757 14.85 -32.20 -29.36
N VAL A 758 16.05 -31.97 -29.89
CA VAL A 758 16.55 -30.64 -30.22
C VAL A 758 16.60 -30.48 -31.74
N ASN A 759 15.89 -29.49 -32.27
CA ASN A 759 15.96 -29.14 -33.69
C ASN A 759 16.82 -27.89 -33.87
N ILE A 760 17.83 -27.97 -34.74
CA ILE A 760 18.61 -26.84 -35.23
C ILE A 760 18.18 -26.58 -36.67
N SER A 761 17.35 -25.56 -36.89
CA SER A 761 16.59 -25.39 -38.14
C SER A 761 16.94 -24.09 -38.86
N SER A 762 17.52 -24.19 -40.05
CA SER A 762 17.81 -23.06 -40.95
C SER A 762 18.61 -21.93 -40.32
N ILE A 763 19.63 -22.26 -39.52
CA ILE A 763 20.50 -21.26 -38.87
C ILE A 763 21.99 -21.55 -39.05
N ALA A 764 22.81 -20.51 -38.92
CA ALA A 764 24.21 -20.65 -38.58
C ALA A 764 24.36 -20.80 -37.06
N LEU A 765 24.94 -21.91 -36.62
CA LEU A 765 25.29 -22.18 -35.23
C LEU A 765 26.82 -22.24 -35.08
N THR A 766 27.40 -21.23 -34.42
CA THR A 766 28.84 -21.18 -34.14
C THR A 766 29.11 -21.73 -32.75
N GLN A 767 29.88 -22.81 -32.66
CA GLN A 767 30.29 -23.38 -31.38
C GLN A 767 31.70 -22.92 -30.98
N SER A 768 31.89 -22.63 -29.70
CA SER A 768 33.24 -22.48 -29.14
C SER A 768 33.93 -23.84 -29.02
N PRO A 769 35.23 -23.90 -28.67
CA PRO A 769 35.89 -25.16 -28.33
C PRO A 769 35.21 -25.95 -27.21
N GLY A 770 34.48 -25.29 -26.30
CA GLY A 770 33.67 -25.92 -25.25
C GLY A 770 32.20 -26.16 -25.65
N GLY A 771 31.77 -25.67 -26.81
CA GLY A 771 30.41 -25.84 -27.31
C GLY A 771 30.15 -27.27 -27.75
N THR A 772 29.12 -27.89 -27.17
CA THR A 772 28.71 -29.27 -27.47
C THR A 772 27.22 -29.33 -27.82
N LEU A 773 26.91 -29.96 -28.96
CA LEU A 773 25.60 -30.53 -29.25
C LEU A 773 25.59 -31.98 -28.78
N ARG A 774 24.72 -32.33 -27.84
CA ARG A 774 24.68 -33.68 -27.24
C ARG A 774 23.33 -34.36 -27.45
N ALA A 775 23.34 -35.59 -27.93
CA ALA A 775 22.19 -36.48 -27.97
C ALA A 775 22.41 -37.65 -26.99
N ASP A 776 21.81 -37.60 -25.80
CA ASP A 776 21.95 -38.61 -24.75
C ASP A 776 20.61 -39.32 -24.51
N ASN A 777 20.38 -40.46 -25.16
CA ASN A 777 19.06 -41.10 -25.27
C ASN A 777 17.98 -40.23 -25.93
N GLY A 778 18.35 -39.10 -26.54
CA GLY A 778 17.49 -38.21 -27.31
C GLY A 778 18.01 -38.01 -28.74
N VAL A 779 17.40 -37.09 -29.48
CA VAL A 779 17.78 -36.81 -30.88
C VAL A 779 18.13 -35.34 -31.08
N VAL A 780 19.26 -35.08 -31.73
CA VAL A 780 19.63 -33.74 -32.25
C VAL A 780 19.45 -33.73 -33.76
N ASN A 781 18.50 -32.96 -34.27
CA ASN A 781 18.25 -32.80 -35.70
C ASN A 781 18.97 -31.54 -36.23
N LEU A 782 19.76 -31.70 -37.29
CA LEU A 782 20.46 -30.63 -37.99
C LEU A 782 19.79 -30.40 -39.35
N ILE A 783 18.92 -29.40 -39.42
CA ILE A 783 18.01 -29.16 -40.54
C ILE A 783 18.42 -27.90 -41.27
N SER A 784 18.89 -28.00 -42.52
CA SER A 784 19.25 -26.83 -43.36
C SER A 784 20.20 -25.84 -42.67
N SER A 785 21.10 -26.33 -41.81
CA SER A 785 21.89 -25.50 -40.91
C SER A 785 23.38 -25.59 -41.19
N THR A 786 24.11 -24.53 -40.81
CA THR A 786 25.58 -24.50 -40.85
C THR A 786 26.09 -24.59 -39.43
N ILE A 787 26.84 -25.65 -39.11
CA ILE A 787 27.48 -25.85 -37.80
C ILE A 787 28.96 -25.51 -37.95
N SER A 788 29.45 -24.60 -37.12
CA SER A 788 30.85 -24.16 -37.14
C SER A 788 31.54 -24.48 -35.82
N GLY A 789 32.60 -25.30 -35.84
CA GLY A 789 33.39 -25.65 -34.65
C GLY A 789 32.68 -26.53 -33.61
N GLY A 790 33.37 -26.78 -32.49
CA GLY A 790 32.84 -27.52 -31.33
C GLY A 790 32.61 -29.01 -31.56
N GLN A 791 31.81 -29.62 -30.68
CA GLN A 791 31.52 -31.06 -30.71
C GLN A 791 30.05 -31.38 -31.03
N ILE A 792 29.83 -32.50 -31.71
CA ILE A 792 28.54 -33.18 -31.86
C ILE A 792 28.69 -34.59 -31.29
N VAL A 793 28.01 -34.88 -30.19
CA VAL A 793 28.21 -36.10 -29.40
C VAL A 793 26.89 -36.84 -29.24
N ALA A 794 26.84 -38.10 -29.66
CA ALA A 794 25.73 -38.99 -29.41
C ALA A 794 26.15 -40.09 -28.41
N LEU A 795 25.36 -40.30 -27.37
CA LEU A 795 25.62 -41.24 -26.27
C LEU A 795 24.41 -42.16 -26.08
N ASN A 796 24.66 -43.34 -25.52
CA ASN A 796 23.64 -44.33 -25.23
C ASN A 796 22.79 -44.64 -26.48
N THR A 797 21.47 -44.50 -26.39
CA THR A 797 20.55 -44.70 -27.53
C THR A 797 20.32 -43.43 -28.35
N GLY A 798 21.03 -42.33 -28.08
CA GLY A 798 20.86 -41.06 -28.77
C GLY A 798 21.50 -41.03 -30.15
N SER A 799 21.03 -40.11 -31.01
CA SER A 799 21.57 -39.90 -32.36
C SER A 799 21.60 -38.41 -32.77
N ALA A 800 22.54 -38.07 -33.65
CA ALA A 800 22.53 -36.82 -34.39
C ALA A 800 22.06 -37.06 -35.83
N ASP A 801 20.95 -36.46 -36.23
CA ASP A 801 20.31 -36.70 -37.52
C ASP A 801 20.42 -35.47 -38.42
N VAL A 802 20.87 -35.65 -39.66
CA VAL A 802 21.15 -34.58 -40.63
C VAL A 802 20.09 -34.53 -41.71
N TYR A 803 19.42 -33.39 -41.81
CA TYR A 803 18.46 -33.00 -42.84
C TYR A 803 19.01 -31.83 -43.67
N SER A 804 20.03 -32.12 -44.49
CA SER A 804 20.73 -31.17 -45.34
C SER A 804 21.48 -30.10 -44.55
N SER A 805 22.70 -30.36 -44.08
CA SER A 805 23.47 -29.40 -43.27
C SER A 805 24.94 -29.32 -43.69
N THR A 806 25.63 -28.28 -43.22
CA THR A 806 27.04 -28.01 -43.54
C THR A 806 27.89 -27.94 -42.27
N PHE A 807 29.04 -28.62 -42.26
CA PHE A 807 30.06 -28.53 -41.21
C PHE A 807 31.26 -27.71 -41.69
N VAL A 808 31.65 -26.71 -40.90
CA VAL A 808 32.77 -25.80 -41.16
C VAL A 808 33.56 -25.53 -39.89
N GLY A 809 34.76 -24.95 -40.00
CA GLY A 809 35.44 -24.33 -38.85
C GLY A 809 35.88 -25.29 -37.74
N GLY A 810 36.01 -26.60 -38.02
CA GLY A 810 36.55 -27.59 -37.08
C GLY A 810 35.50 -28.29 -36.21
N VAL A 811 34.33 -28.63 -36.78
CA VAL A 811 33.36 -29.53 -36.13
C VAL A 811 34.01 -30.89 -35.91
N SER A 812 33.90 -31.43 -34.70
CA SER A 812 34.32 -32.78 -34.33
C SER A 812 33.19 -33.51 -33.59
N GLY A 813 33.34 -34.80 -33.30
CA GLY A 813 32.25 -35.52 -32.64
C GLY A 813 32.53 -36.95 -32.23
N SER A 814 31.49 -37.59 -31.71
CA SER A 814 31.48 -39.03 -31.44
C SER A 814 30.06 -39.61 -31.45
N GLY A 815 29.96 -40.93 -31.54
CA GLY A 815 28.70 -41.67 -31.51
C GLY A 815 27.95 -41.69 -32.86
N PRO A 816 26.70 -42.18 -32.87
CA PRO A 816 25.89 -42.28 -34.09
C PRO A 816 25.54 -40.92 -34.71
N LEU A 817 25.86 -40.76 -36.00
CA LEU A 817 25.41 -39.65 -36.84
C LEU A 817 24.72 -40.21 -38.10
N ASN A 818 23.52 -39.74 -38.40
CA ASN A 818 22.72 -40.26 -39.51
C ASN A 818 22.50 -39.16 -40.56
N ILE A 819 22.80 -39.43 -41.83
CA ILE A 819 22.35 -38.59 -42.94
C ILE A 819 21.03 -39.16 -43.43
N ILE A 820 19.95 -38.44 -43.14
CA ILE A 820 18.59 -38.92 -43.38
C ILE A 820 18.31 -39.02 -44.89
N GLN A 821 17.42 -39.94 -45.27
CA GLN A 821 17.12 -40.23 -46.66
C GLN A 821 16.79 -38.97 -47.48
N GLY A 822 17.44 -38.82 -48.65
CA GLY A 822 17.26 -37.69 -49.56
C GLY A 822 18.01 -36.42 -49.15
N GLN A 823 18.92 -36.51 -48.17
CA GLN A 823 19.58 -35.35 -47.57
C GLN A 823 21.10 -35.35 -47.83
N LEU A 824 21.70 -34.18 -47.64
CA LEU A 824 23.14 -33.93 -47.80
C LEU A 824 23.82 -33.61 -46.46
N LEU A 825 25.00 -34.17 -46.21
CA LEU A 825 25.97 -33.55 -45.31
C LEU A 825 27.13 -32.98 -46.10
N LEU A 826 27.31 -31.67 -46.04
CA LEU A 826 28.45 -30.98 -46.63
C LEU A 826 29.57 -30.81 -45.61
N ILE A 827 30.76 -31.32 -45.91
CA ILE A 827 31.98 -31.11 -45.14
C ILE A 827 32.85 -30.06 -45.85
N ASN A 828 33.07 -28.94 -45.19
CA ASN A 828 33.86 -27.82 -45.70
C ASN A 828 34.87 -27.35 -44.64
N GLN A 829 35.80 -28.23 -44.31
CA GLN A 829 36.83 -28.03 -43.29
C GLN A 829 38.05 -28.92 -43.56
N PRO A 830 39.26 -28.53 -43.10
CA PRO A 830 40.50 -29.24 -43.43
C PRO A 830 40.61 -30.64 -42.79
N THR A 831 39.94 -30.84 -41.66
CA THR A 831 39.93 -32.11 -40.92
C THR A 831 38.55 -32.34 -40.33
N TRP A 832 38.16 -33.61 -40.21
CA TRP A 832 36.97 -34.02 -39.48
C TRP A 832 37.29 -35.23 -38.62
N ASN A 833 37.31 -35.02 -37.30
CA ASN A 833 37.53 -36.07 -36.31
C ASN A 833 36.18 -36.48 -35.72
N HIS A 834 35.73 -37.70 -35.97
CA HIS A 834 34.46 -38.21 -35.45
C HIS A 834 34.58 -39.65 -34.99
N ASN A 835 34.63 -39.90 -33.69
CA ASN A 835 34.73 -41.26 -33.15
C ASN A 835 33.35 -41.94 -33.11
N GLY A 836 32.96 -42.59 -34.19
CA GLY A 836 31.66 -43.26 -34.27
C GLY A 836 31.27 -43.64 -35.70
N VAL A 837 30.02 -44.08 -35.84
CA VAL A 837 29.45 -44.49 -37.13
C VAL A 837 28.62 -43.35 -37.71
N VAL A 838 28.93 -42.98 -38.94
CA VAL A 838 28.14 -42.08 -39.78
C VAL A 838 27.38 -42.92 -40.79
N THR A 839 26.07 -43.07 -40.60
CA THR A 839 25.23 -43.87 -41.50
C THR A 839 24.60 -42.99 -42.57
N ILE A 840 24.90 -43.25 -43.83
CA ILE A 840 24.27 -42.59 -44.98
C ILE A 840 23.07 -43.41 -45.42
N ASN A 841 21.89 -42.79 -45.44
CA ASN A 841 20.61 -43.43 -45.77
C ASN A 841 20.25 -44.57 -44.78
N PRO A 842 20.08 -44.28 -43.47
CA PRO A 842 19.83 -45.31 -42.46
C PRO A 842 18.56 -46.14 -42.72
N GLY A 843 17.57 -45.58 -43.41
CA GLY A 843 16.34 -46.28 -43.80
C GLY A 843 16.42 -47.05 -45.12
N SER A 844 17.59 -47.09 -45.78
CA SER A 844 17.82 -47.76 -47.07
C SER A 844 16.81 -47.38 -48.17
N GLY A 845 16.33 -46.14 -48.18
CA GLY A 845 15.25 -45.75 -49.08
C GLY A 845 15.75 -45.20 -50.42
N ASN A 846 14.84 -45.10 -51.39
CA ASN A 846 15.17 -44.80 -52.80
C ASN A 846 15.36 -43.30 -53.13
N PHE A 847 16.06 -42.53 -52.29
CA PHE A 847 16.46 -41.15 -52.61
C PHE A 847 17.97 -40.99 -52.45
N GLY A 848 18.57 -40.13 -53.29
CA GLY A 848 19.99 -39.80 -53.21
C GLY A 848 20.33 -39.17 -51.87
N THR A 849 21.14 -39.87 -51.08
CA THR A 849 21.57 -39.44 -49.74
C THR A 849 23.08 -39.49 -49.71
N TYR A 850 23.74 -38.42 -49.31
CA TYR A 850 25.18 -38.35 -49.52
C TYR A 850 25.93 -37.40 -48.61
N LEU A 851 27.21 -37.69 -48.49
CA LEU A 851 28.20 -36.80 -47.92
C LEU A 851 29.02 -36.18 -49.06
N ARG A 852 29.15 -34.86 -49.06
CA ARG A 852 29.99 -34.14 -50.03
C ARG A 852 31.12 -33.41 -49.34
N VAL A 853 32.30 -33.41 -49.94
CA VAL A 853 33.48 -32.68 -49.49
C VAL A 853 33.76 -31.54 -50.47
N ASP A 854 33.73 -30.28 -50.01
CA ASP A 854 33.99 -29.10 -50.87
C ASP A 854 35.35 -28.43 -50.59
N GLN A 855 36.01 -28.79 -49.49
CA GLN A 855 37.40 -28.42 -49.18
C GLN A 855 38.18 -29.69 -48.86
N ASN A 856 39.47 -29.76 -49.24
CA ASN A 856 40.33 -30.90 -48.92
C ASN A 856 40.20 -31.25 -47.42
N CYS A 857 39.80 -32.50 -47.13
CA CYS A 857 39.44 -32.91 -45.79
C CYS A 857 40.03 -34.28 -45.45
N THR A 858 40.67 -34.38 -44.28
CA THR A 858 41.07 -35.66 -43.69
C THR A 858 40.06 -36.11 -42.63
N PHE A 859 39.49 -37.30 -42.84
CA PHE A 859 38.59 -38.00 -41.94
C PHE A 859 39.40 -38.86 -40.96
N ASN A 860 39.19 -38.71 -39.65
CA ASN A 860 39.85 -39.53 -38.63
C ASN A 860 38.83 -40.15 -37.67
N ASP A 861 39.13 -41.37 -37.19
CA ASP A 861 38.38 -42.16 -36.19
C ASP A 861 36.93 -42.50 -36.56
N VAL A 862 36.51 -42.17 -37.78
CA VAL A 862 35.13 -42.28 -38.26
C VAL A 862 34.93 -43.52 -39.09
N THR A 863 33.79 -44.19 -38.90
CA THR A 863 33.27 -45.19 -39.84
C THR A 863 32.13 -44.59 -40.66
N ILE A 864 32.35 -44.34 -41.95
CA ILE A 864 31.29 -43.97 -42.89
C ILE A 864 30.62 -45.27 -43.38
N GLN A 865 29.37 -45.51 -42.99
CA GLN A 865 28.57 -46.65 -43.43
C GLN A 865 27.62 -46.22 -44.55
N LEU A 866 27.81 -46.77 -45.74
CA LEU A 866 26.89 -46.60 -46.87
C LEU A 866 25.78 -47.65 -46.80
N ASN A 867 24.53 -47.20 -46.70
CA ASN A 867 23.36 -48.08 -46.65
C ASN A 867 22.43 -47.81 -47.85
N ARG A 868 22.87 -48.24 -49.04
CA ARG A 868 22.08 -48.05 -50.26
C ARG A 868 20.76 -48.84 -50.24
N TYR A 869 19.76 -48.29 -50.91
CA TYR A 869 18.64 -49.08 -51.45
C TYR A 869 19.19 -50.03 -52.52
N ALA A 870 19.13 -51.34 -52.30
CA ALA A 870 19.85 -52.35 -53.08
C ALA A 870 19.74 -52.23 -54.62
N PRO A 871 18.61 -51.78 -55.21
CA PRO A 871 18.51 -51.53 -56.66
C PRO A 871 19.38 -50.38 -57.21
N SER A 872 19.84 -49.44 -56.38
CA SER A 872 20.58 -48.25 -56.84
C SER A 872 21.68 -47.82 -55.86
N SER A 873 22.92 -47.86 -56.32
CA SER A 873 24.09 -47.37 -55.54
C SER A 873 24.11 -45.85 -55.37
N ASP A 874 23.32 -45.10 -56.14
CA ASP A 874 23.20 -43.63 -56.01
C ASP A 874 22.30 -43.19 -54.86
N THR A 875 21.77 -44.12 -54.07
CA THR A 875 20.93 -43.81 -52.90
C THR A 875 21.73 -43.63 -51.60
N ALA A 876 22.98 -44.09 -51.58
CA ALA A 876 23.95 -43.81 -50.51
C ALA A 876 25.35 -43.64 -51.12
N TYR A 877 25.91 -42.43 -51.08
CA TYR A 877 27.21 -42.18 -51.70
C TYR A 877 28.05 -41.11 -50.99
N ILE A 878 29.35 -41.10 -51.30
CA ILE A 878 30.25 -40.00 -50.97
C ILE A 878 30.76 -39.33 -52.26
N GLN A 879 31.01 -38.02 -52.19
CA GLN A 879 31.48 -37.24 -53.33
C GLN A 879 32.47 -36.15 -52.92
N THR A 880 33.45 -35.85 -53.79
CA THR A 880 34.22 -34.59 -53.71
C THR A 880 33.83 -33.63 -54.83
N ASN A 881 33.95 -32.33 -54.56
CA ASN A 881 33.65 -31.27 -55.53
C ASN A 881 34.92 -30.44 -55.84
N GLY A 882 35.78 -30.96 -56.72
CA GLY A 882 37.08 -30.35 -57.03
C GLY A 882 38.12 -30.41 -55.89
N SER A 883 37.73 -31.00 -54.76
CA SER A 883 38.57 -31.24 -53.58
C SER A 883 39.03 -32.71 -53.51
N VAL A 884 39.89 -33.01 -52.54
CA VAL A 884 40.35 -34.37 -52.22
C VAL A 884 39.87 -34.76 -50.82
N GLY A 885 39.13 -35.87 -50.73
CA GLY A 885 38.79 -36.51 -49.46
C GLY A 885 39.87 -37.52 -49.07
N THR A 886 40.29 -37.54 -47.81
CA THR A 886 41.30 -38.48 -47.31
C THR A 886 40.78 -39.23 -46.11
N PHE A 887 40.65 -40.55 -46.18
CA PHE A 887 40.44 -41.38 -45.00
C PHE A 887 41.78 -41.59 -44.32
N GLY A 888 41.97 -41.05 -43.11
CA GLY A 888 43.17 -41.27 -42.29
C GLY A 888 43.27 -42.72 -41.80
N PRO A 889 44.40 -43.11 -41.18
CA PRO A 889 44.68 -44.51 -40.79
C PRO A 889 43.63 -45.16 -39.88
N THR A 890 42.92 -44.35 -39.09
CA THR A 890 41.88 -44.83 -38.15
C THR A 890 40.46 -44.76 -38.73
N ALA A 891 40.28 -44.17 -39.91
CA ALA A 891 38.97 -44.03 -40.53
C ALA A 891 38.61 -45.27 -41.37
N THR A 892 37.31 -45.53 -41.50
CA THR A 892 36.75 -46.65 -42.26
C THR A 892 35.66 -46.16 -43.21
N LEU A 893 35.70 -46.61 -44.46
CA LEU A 893 34.55 -46.56 -45.37
C LEU A 893 33.98 -47.99 -45.46
N ALA A 894 32.69 -48.17 -45.14
CA ALA A 894 32.06 -49.48 -45.09
C ALA A 894 30.68 -49.50 -45.73
N GLY A 895 30.14 -50.71 -45.95
CA GLY A 895 28.79 -50.94 -46.42
C GLY A 895 28.69 -51.11 -47.93
N ALA A 896 27.60 -50.61 -48.53
CA ALA A 896 27.34 -50.69 -49.96
C ALA A 896 26.75 -49.37 -50.49
N GLY A 897 27.32 -48.86 -51.58
CA GLY A 897 26.98 -47.54 -52.11
C GLY A 897 27.89 -47.13 -53.26
N ARG A 898 28.01 -45.82 -53.51
CA ARG A 898 28.90 -45.28 -54.57
C ARG A 898 29.90 -44.25 -54.05
N VAL A 899 31.05 -44.15 -54.72
CA VAL A 899 32.12 -43.19 -54.46
C VAL A 899 32.39 -42.36 -55.72
N TYR A 900 32.24 -41.04 -55.61
CA TYR A 900 32.51 -40.06 -56.66
C TYR A 900 33.67 -39.13 -56.28
N GLY A 901 34.39 -38.59 -57.27
CA GLY A 901 35.51 -37.67 -57.04
C GLY A 901 36.79 -38.37 -56.62
N THR A 902 37.73 -37.63 -56.03
CA THR A 902 39.09 -38.11 -55.71
C THR A 902 39.25 -38.41 -54.23
N TRP A 903 39.62 -39.66 -53.92
CA TRP A 903 39.77 -40.15 -52.54
C TRP A 903 41.11 -40.83 -52.28
N ASN A 904 41.78 -40.42 -51.20
CA ASN A 904 42.95 -41.09 -50.66
C ASN A 904 42.54 -42.00 -49.49
N MET A 905 42.89 -43.28 -49.54
CA MET A 905 42.53 -44.27 -48.53
C MET A 905 43.75 -44.66 -47.71
N GLY A 906 43.96 -43.97 -46.59
CA GLY A 906 44.93 -44.35 -45.57
C GLY A 906 44.39 -45.28 -44.50
N GLY A 907 43.07 -45.39 -44.36
CA GLY A 907 42.39 -46.29 -43.42
C GLY A 907 41.75 -47.51 -44.09
N THR A 908 40.70 -48.05 -43.47
CA THR A 908 40.03 -49.28 -43.96
C THR A 908 38.94 -48.97 -44.99
N PHE A 909 38.96 -49.65 -46.13
CA PHE A 909 37.89 -49.69 -47.12
C PHE A 909 37.25 -51.08 -47.06
N ALA A 910 36.02 -51.19 -46.58
CA ALA A 910 35.36 -52.46 -46.25
C ALA A 910 34.00 -52.60 -46.95
N PRO A 911 33.98 -53.02 -48.24
CA PRO A 911 32.72 -53.28 -48.91
C PRO A 911 32.04 -54.50 -48.27
N GLY A 912 30.78 -54.39 -47.86
CA GLY A 912 29.97 -55.58 -47.55
C GLY A 912 29.75 -56.03 -46.11
N ARG A 913 29.77 -55.13 -45.12
CA ARG A 913 29.63 -55.51 -43.70
C ARG A 913 28.23 -56.01 -43.26
N ASP A 914 27.18 -55.92 -44.08
CA ASP A 914 25.80 -56.26 -43.69
C ASP A 914 25.28 -57.51 -44.40
N ALA A 915 24.94 -58.56 -43.64
CA ALA A 915 24.39 -59.81 -44.16
C ALA A 915 23.01 -59.61 -44.82
N GLY A 916 22.96 -59.50 -46.15
CA GLY A 916 21.68 -59.65 -46.88
C GLY A 916 21.48 -58.93 -48.23
N SER A 917 22.42 -58.17 -48.78
CA SER A 917 22.26 -57.57 -50.13
C SER A 917 23.60 -57.23 -50.76
N ARG A 918 23.76 -57.45 -52.08
CA ARG A 918 24.98 -57.20 -52.89
C ARG A 918 25.99 -56.26 -52.20
N HIS A 919 27.05 -56.87 -51.67
CA HIS A 919 28.10 -56.31 -50.82
C HIS A 919 29.12 -55.48 -51.62
N ASN A 920 28.67 -54.51 -52.41
CA ASN A 920 29.57 -53.75 -53.27
C ASN A 920 29.59 -52.25 -52.99
N ILE A 921 30.78 -51.68 -53.07
CA ILE A 921 31.00 -50.24 -53.20
C ILE A 921 31.42 -49.98 -54.64
N ASP A 922 30.65 -49.15 -55.33
CA ASP A 922 30.86 -48.77 -56.72
C ASP A 922 31.74 -47.51 -56.79
N VAL A 923 32.92 -47.59 -57.39
CA VAL A 923 33.86 -46.49 -57.57
C VAL A 923 33.63 -45.91 -58.97
N ALA A 924 33.04 -44.73 -59.01
CA ALA A 924 32.87 -43.93 -60.23
C ALA A 924 33.94 -42.84 -60.38
N GLY A 925 34.63 -42.48 -59.30
CA GLY A 925 35.75 -41.54 -59.27
C GLY A 925 37.12 -42.22 -59.25
N SER A 926 38.04 -41.70 -58.43
CA SER A 926 39.35 -42.30 -58.17
C SER A 926 39.54 -42.60 -56.68
N VAL A 927 40.08 -43.78 -56.39
CA VAL A 927 40.43 -44.24 -55.04
C VAL A 927 41.89 -44.68 -55.06
N THR A 928 42.74 -44.01 -54.26
CA THR A 928 44.17 -44.31 -54.16
C THR A 928 44.49 -44.81 -52.75
N PHE A 929 44.81 -46.09 -52.62
CA PHE A 929 45.28 -46.66 -51.35
C PHE A 929 46.66 -46.09 -51.01
N GLN A 930 46.82 -45.67 -49.76
CA GLN A 930 48.10 -45.24 -49.19
C GLN A 930 48.80 -46.45 -48.54
N PRO A 931 50.08 -46.38 -48.16
CA PRO A 931 50.78 -47.50 -47.53
C PRO A 931 50.11 -48.05 -46.25
N SER A 932 49.40 -47.22 -45.49
CA SER A 932 48.64 -47.67 -44.32
C SER A 932 47.21 -48.14 -44.64
N GLY A 933 46.76 -47.95 -45.89
CA GLY A 933 45.40 -48.26 -46.32
C GLY A 933 45.15 -49.75 -46.36
N VAL A 934 43.94 -50.16 -46.03
CA VAL A 934 43.52 -51.56 -46.04
C VAL A 934 42.26 -51.74 -46.85
N LEU A 935 42.28 -52.59 -47.87
CA LEU A 935 41.05 -53.12 -48.46
C LEU A 935 40.65 -54.37 -47.68
N SER A 936 39.54 -54.33 -46.94
CA SER A 936 39.06 -55.46 -46.14
C SER A 936 37.81 -56.06 -46.76
N THR A 937 37.90 -57.28 -47.26
CA THR A 937 36.76 -57.98 -47.88
C THR A 937 36.38 -59.23 -47.11
N ASP A 938 35.08 -59.40 -46.89
CA ASP A 938 34.51 -60.58 -46.27
C ASP A 938 33.99 -61.52 -47.36
N ILE A 939 34.31 -62.81 -47.26
CA ILE A 939 33.84 -63.86 -48.18
C ILE A 939 32.92 -64.80 -47.42
N GLY A 940 31.62 -64.74 -47.71
CA GLY A 940 30.59 -65.54 -47.04
C GLY A 940 30.00 -66.66 -47.92
N SER A 941 30.23 -66.63 -49.23
CA SER A 941 29.97 -67.74 -50.17
C SER A 941 30.66 -67.47 -51.51
N ALA A 942 30.61 -68.43 -52.44
CA ALA A 942 31.06 -68.26 -53.83
C ALA A 942 30.40 -67.07 -54.58
N SER A 943 29.25 -66.59 -54.11
CA SER A 943 28.49 -65.49 -54.76
C SER A 943 28.22 -64.28 -53.85
N ALA A 944 28.61 -64.36 -52.58
CA ALA A 944 28.36 -63.32 -51.59
C ALA A 944 29.67 -62.95 -50.90
N PHE A 945 30.33 -61.92 -51.43
CA PHE A 945 31.58 -61.40 -50.91
C PHE A 945 31.68 -59.88 -51.12
N GLY A 946 32.50 -59.23 -50.32
CA GLY A 946 32.79 -57.80 -50.43
C GLY A 946 33.48 -57.46 -51.74
N GLN A 947 32.95 -56.49 -52.49
CA GLN A 947 33.49 -56.10 -53.79
C GLN A 947 33.66 -54.59 -53.92
N VAL A 948 34.79 -54.18 -54.48
CA VAL A 948 34.96 -52.86 -55.09
C VAL A 948 34.67 -53.01 -56.58
N THR A 949 33.65 -52.32 -57.07
CA THR A 949 33.21 -52.40 -58.48
C THR A 949 33.24 -51.01 -59.11
N GLY A 950 32.99 -50.86 -60.42
CA GLY A 950 32.69 -49.55 -61.03
C GLY A 950 33.54 -49.19 -62.25
N ALA A 951 33.30 -48.04 -62.86
CA ALA A 951 34.04 -47.59 -64.05
C ALA A 951 35.27 -46.72 -63.71
N GLY A 952 35.48 -46.41 -62.43
CA GLY A 952 36.53 -45.52 -61.94
C GLY A 952 37.93 -46.13 -61.88
N LEU A 953 38.85 -45.36 -61.29
CA LEU A 953 40.25 -45.73 -61.06
C LEU A 953 40.43 -46.24 -59.63
N VAL A 954 41.07 -47.41 -59.45
CA VAL A 954 41.58 -47.86 -58.15
C VAL A 954 43.10 -48.05 -58.24
N SER A 955 43.86 -47.30 -57.44
CA SER A 955 45.29 -47.52 -57.28
C SER A 955 45.55 -48.34 -56.03
N ALA A 956 45.97 -49.59 -56.18
CA ALA A 956 46.29 -50.51 -55.10
C ALA A 956 47.68 -50.19 -54.50
N ASN A 957 47.75 -50.29 -53.18
CA ASN A 957 48.92 -50.16 -52.29
C ASN A 957 48.45 -50.59 -50.88
N GLY A 958 49.33 -50.66 -49.90
CA GLY A 958 48.98 -51.06 -48.53
C GLY A 958 48.55 -52.52 -48.47
N THR A 959 47.58 -52.85 -47.60
CA THR A 959 47.23 -54.24 -47.28
C THR A 959 45.91 -54.69 -47.92
N LEU A 960 45.89 -55.86 -48.56
CA LEU A 960 44.67 -56.59 -48.87
C LEU A 960 44.32 -57.54 -47.73
N ARG A 961 43.22 -57.25 -47.02
CA ARG A 961 42.70 -58.09 -45.95
C ARG A 961 41.51 -58.92 -46.43
N VAL A 962 41.54 -60.23 -46.15
CA VAL A 962 40.47 -61.16 -46.52
C VAL A 962 40.02 -61.92 -45.27
N ARG A 963 38.71 -61.92 -45.00
CA ARG A 963 38.11 -62.66 -43.88
C ARG A 963 37.06 -63.63 -44.38
N LEU A 964 37.08 -64.85 -43.84
CA LEU A 964 36.06 -65.86 -44.10
C LEU A 964 34.93 -65.70 -43.07
N VAL A 965 33.70 -65.51 -43.53
CA VAL A 965 32.52 -65.32 -42.67
C VAL A 965 31.47 -66.40 -42.95
N ASN A 966 30.46 -66.50 -42.08
CA ASN A 966 29.37 -67.50 -42.20
C ASN A 966 29.85 -68.95 -42.30
N ALA A 967 30.99 -69.28 -41.69
CA ALA A 967 31.65 -70.59 -41.77
C ALA A 967 31.91 -71.07 -43.20
N PHE A 968 32.08 -70.14 -44.15
CA PHE A 968 32.38 -70.50 -45.53
C PHE A 968 33.77 -71.10 -45.66
N ASN A 969 33.85 -72.29 -46.26
CA ASN A 969 35.10 -72.93 -46.67
C ASN A 969 35.21 -72.88 -48.20
N PRO A 970 36.07 -72.02 -48.79
CA PRO A 970 36.26 -71.97 -50.22
C PRO A 970 36.86 -73.27 -50.74
N THR A 971 36.28 -73.89 -51.78
CA THR A 971 36.92 -75.01 -52.48
C THR A 971 38.00 -74.52 -53.45
N PRO A 972 39.11 -75.25 -53.62
CA PRO A 972 40.09 -74.99 -54.67
C PRO A 972 39.43 -74.77 -56.04
N GLY A 973 39.91 -73.77 -56.79
CA GLY A 973 39.36 -73.34 -58.08
C GLY A 973 38.32 -72.23 -57.98
N HIS A 974 37.80 -71.90 -56.78
CA HIS A 974 36.98 -70.71 -56.63
C HIS A 974 37.79 -69.43 -56.84
N THR A 975 37.25 -68.51 -57.64
CA THR A 975 37.84 -67.18 -57.86
C THR A 975 36.93 -66.06 -57.38
N PHE A 976 37.50 -65.05 -56.74
CA PHE A 976 36.78 -63.88 -56.23
C PHE A 976 37.39 -62.59 -56.77
N ASP A 977 36.65 -61.91 -57.65
CA ASP A 977 37.02 -60.56 -58.14
C ASP A 977 36.64 -59.52 -57.06
N VAL A 978 37.51 -59.35 -56.06
CA VAL A 978 37.28 -58.43 -54.94
C VAL A 978 37.49 -56.97 -55.33
N VAL A 979 38.22 -56.72 -56.41
CA VAL A 979 38.19 -55.47 -57.15
C VAL A 979 37.89 -55.79 -58.61
N SER A 980 36.92 -55.08 -59.20
CA SER A 980 36.57 -55.14 -60.62
C SER A 980 36.17 -53.74 -61.10
N VAL A 981 37.15 -52.97 -61.55
CA VAL A 981 37.00 -51.56 -61.95
C VAL A 981 37.45 -51.28 -63.39
N GLY A 982 37.14 -50.08 -63.90
CA GLY A 982 37.55 -49.65 -65.24
C GLY A 982 39.08 -49.61 -65.41
N THR A 983 39.79 -49.04 -64.44
CA THR A 983 41.26 -49.00 -64.43
C THR A 983 41.79 -49.35 -63.04
N ARG A 984 42.69 -50.32 -62.95
CA ARG A 984 43.43 -50.67 -61.72
C ARG A 984 44.92 -50.45 -61.95
N THR A 985 45.56 -49.68 -61.07
CA THR A 985 47.01 -49.43 -61.07
C THR A 985 47.64 -49.93 -59.77
N GLY A 986 48.93 -50.25 -59.78
CA GLY A 986 49.63 -50.80 -58.60
C GLY A 986 49.17 -52.21 -58.20
N VAL A 987 49.70 -52.66 -57.06
CA VAL A 987 49.42 -53.92 -56.37
C VAL A 987 49.33 -53.64 -54.86
N PHE A 988 48.65 -54.49 -54.08
CA PHE A 988 48.73 -54.41 -52.63
C PHE A 988 50.12 -54.89 -52.18
N ALA A 989 50.77 -54.11 -51.32
CA ALA A 989 52.12 -54.38 -50.84
C ALA A 989 52.14 -55.52 -49.81
N ASP A 990 51.05 -55.67 -49.05
CA ASP A 990 50.90 -56.69 -48.03
C ASP A 990 49.58 -57.45 -48.20
N THR A 991 49.52 -58.68 -47.70
CA THR A 991 48.27 -59.46 -47.61
C THR A 991 48.05 -59.96 -46.19
N ASP A 992 46.79 -59.90 -45.73
CA ASP A 992 46.35 -60.35 -44.40
C ASP A 992 45.08 -61.18 -44.59
N MET A 993 45.24 -62.49 -44.80
CA MET A 993 44.16 -63.38 -45.23
C MET A 993 43.93 -64.50 -44.22
N ASP A 994 42.66 -64.81 -43.94
CA ASP A 994 42.31 -65.98 -43.16
C ASP A 994 42.73 -67.28 -43.89
N LEU A 995 43.20 -68.26 -43.11
CA LEU A 995 43.38 -69.63 -43.58
C LEU A 995 42.02 -70.32 -43.72
N PHE A 996 41.95 -71.31 -44.60
CA PHE A 996 40.71 -72.04 -44.82
C PHE A 996 40.44 -72.95 -43.61
N PRO A 997 39.18 -73.08 -43.14
CA PRO A 997 38.84 -73.86 -41.95
C PRO A 997 39.25 -75.35 -42.01
N GLU A 998 39.32 -75.94 -43.21
CA GLU A 998 39.63 -77.35 -43.40
C GLU A 998 40.83 -77.50 -44.36
N GLY A 999 42.05 -77.61 -43.85
CA GLY A 999 43.24 -78.01 -44.63
C GLY A 999 44.33 -76.95 -44.79
N PRO A 1000 45.37 -77.24 -45.61
CA PRO A 1000 46.47 -76.31 -45.89
C PRO A 1000 46.11 -75.19 -46.89
N ASP A 1001 44.86 -75.17 -47.36
CA ASP A 1001 44.34 -74.30 -48.41
C ASP A 1001 44.47 -72.81 -48.08
N ARG A 1002 44.78 -72.01 -49.11
CA ARG A 1002 45.04 -70.57 -48.97
C ARG A 1002 44.47 -69.78 -50.15
N PHE A 1003 44.29 -68.49 -49.91
CA PHE A 1003 44.08 -67.52 -50.98
C PHE A 1003 45.39 -67.10 -51.61
N TYR A 1004 45.37 -66.94 -52.93
CA TYR A 1004 46.42 -66.32 -53.70
C TYR A 1004 45.88 -65.15 -54.52
N VAL A 1005 46.67 -64.09 -54.68
CA VAL A 1005 46.24 -62.84 -55.34
C VAL A 1005 46.84 -62.73 -56.73
N SER A 1006 45.99 -62.48 -57.72
CA SER A 1006 46.42 -62.07 -59.06
C SER A 1006 45.86 -60.69 -59.40
N TYR A 1007 46.53 -60.00 -60.32
CA TYR A 1007 46.16 -58.64 -60.72
C TYR A 1007 45.85 -58.53 -62.23
N PRO A 1008 44.77 -59.18 -62.74
CA PRO A 1008 44.34 -58.97 -64.12
C PRO A 1008 44.02 -57.50 -64.41
N ALA A 1009 43.96 -57.11 -65.68
CA ALA A 1009 43.59 -55.74 -66.07
C ALA A 1009 42.24 -55.33 -65.43
N GLY A 1010 42.25 -54.23 -64.69
CA GLY A 1010 41.07 -53.71 -63.97
C GLY A 1010 40.65 -54.52 -62.73
N LYS A 1011 41.37 -55.60 -62.36
CA LYS A 1011 40.95 -56.52 -61.31
C LYS A 1011 42.01 -56.73 -60.22
N VAL A 1012 41.51 -57.13 -59.05
CA VAL A 1012 42.26 -57.85 -58.00
C VAL A 1012 41.45 -59.10 -57.74
N ARG A 1013 42.04 -60.25 -58.05
CA ARG A 1013 41.36 -61.55 -58.03
C ARG A 1013 42.03 -62.47 -57.04
N LEU A 1014 41.24 -63.00 -56.12
CA LEU A 1014 41.64 -64.07 -55.22
C LEU A 1014 41.36 -65.42 -55.90
N HIS A 1015 42.30 -66.35 -55.76
CA HIS A 1015 42.17 -67.74 -56.15
C HIS A 1015 42.24 -68.61 -54.89
N ALA A 1016 41.24 -69.46 -54.70
CA ALA A 1016 41.29 -70.51 -53.70
C ALA A 1016 42.13 -71.67 -54.25
N ARG A 1017 43.20 -72.04 -53.55
CA ARG A 1017 44.12 -73.12 -53.93
C ARG A 1017 44.31 -74.09 -52.78
N LYS A 1018 44.56 -75.36 -53.10
CA LYS A 1018 44.75 -76.40 -52.08
C LYS A 1018 46.06 -76.25 -51.31
N CYS A 1019 47.13 -75.84 -52.00
CA CYS A 1019 48.38 -75.44 -51.37
C CYS A 1019 49.14 -74.46 -52.26
N ALA A 1020 50.28 -73.95 -51.79
CA ALA A 1020 51.02 -72.92 -52.52
C ALA A 1020 51.48 -73.37 -53.92
N ALA A 1021 51.77 -74.66 -54.11
CA ALA A 1021 52.23 -75.24 -55.36
C ALA A 1021 51.13 -75.65 -56.36
N ASP A 1022 49.86 -75.70 -55.94
CA ASP A 1022 48.70 -75.91 -56.81
C ASP A 1022 48.35 -74.57 -57.49
N TRP A 1023 49.25 -74.15 -58.39
CA TRP A 1023 49.27 -72.82 -58.98
C TRP A 1023 48.09 -72.56 -59.93
N ASN A 1024 47.65 -73.54 -60.70
CA ASN A 1024 46.49 -73.40 -61.57
C ASN A 1024 45.16 -73.54 -60.78
N GLY A 1025 45.22 -74.08 -59.56
CA GLY A 1025 44.10 -74.19 -58.62
C GLY A 1025 43.10 -75.29 -58.98
N ASP A 1026 43.50 -76.31 -59.76
CA ASP A 1026 42.66 -77.45 -60.13
C ASP A 1026 42.62 -78.57 -59.06
N ALA A 1027 43.30 -78.33 -57.93
CA ALA A 1027 43.46 -79.21 -56.77
C ALA A 1027 44.53 -80.31 -56.92
N PHE A 1028 45.32 -80.31 -57.99
CA PHE A 1028 46.39 -81.27 -58.25
C PHE A 1028 47.71 -80.59 -58.62
N VAL A 1029 48.70 -80.63 -57.72
CA VAL A 1029 50.09 -80.20 -58.04
C VAL A 1029 50.69 -81.08 -59.13
N ASN A 1030 50.82 -80.57 -60.36
CA ASN A 1030 51.29 -81.27 -61.54
C ASN A 1030 51.98 -80.32 -62.55
N GLY A 1031 52.45 -80.84 -63.70
CA GLY A 1031 53.19 -80.04 -64.68
C GLY A 1031 52.50 -78.75 -65.13
N ASP A 1032 51.17 -78.73 -65.13
CA ASP A 1032 50.38 -77.56 -65.51
C ASP A 1032 50.52 -76.41 -64.49
N ASP A 1033 50.77 -76.70 -63.21
CA ASP A 1033 51.06 -75.67 -62.21
C ASP A 1033 52.45 -75.08 -62.39
N TYR A 1034 53.42 -75.93 -62.72
CA TYR A 1034 54.79 -75.50 -62.99
C TYR A 1034 54.84 -74.61 -64.22
N ASP A 1035 54.16 -74.99 -65.30
CA ASP A 1035 54.08 -74.20 -66.52
C ASP A 1035 53.41 -72.85 -66.25
N ALA A 1036 52.30 -72.85 -65.50
CA ALA A 1036 51.57 -71.63 -65.14
C ALA A 1036 52.36 -70.71 -64.19
N TYR A 1037 53.16 -71.26 -63.27
CA TYR A 1037 54.07 -70.46 -62.43
C TYR A 1037 55.22 -69.89 -63.26
N SER A 1038 55.87 -70.75 -64.05
CA SER A 1038 57.03 -70.38 -64.85
C SER A 1038 56.71 -69.28 -65.85
N GLU A 1039 55.50 -69.29 -66.44
CA GLU A 1039 55.04 -68.21 -67.34
C GLU A 1039 54.99 -66.85 -66.64
N LEU A 1040 54.51 -66.80 -65.40
CA LEU A 1040 54.45 -65.55 -64.61
C LEU A 1040 55.82 -65.14 -64.10
N PHE A 1041 56.63 -66.12 -63.66
CA PHE A 1041 57.99 -65.91 -63.20
C PHE A 1041 58.89 -65.31 -64.29
N GLU A 1042 58.87 -65.90 -65.49
CA GLU A 1042 59.64 -65.42 -66.65
C GLU A 1042 59.15 -64.06 -67.15
N ALA A 1043 57.85 -63.78 -67.03
CA ALA A 1043 57.29 -62.47 -67.35
C ALA A 1043 57.68 -61.38 -66.33
N GLY A 1044 58.25 -61.75 -65.18
CA GLY A 1044 58.48 -60.85 -64.05
C GLY A 1044 57.17 -60.26 -63.51
N ASP A 1045 56.06 -60.97 -63.68
CA ASP A 1045 54.76 -60.54 -63.19
C ASP A 1045 54.80 -60.58 -61.65
N PRO A 1046 54.33 -59.55 -60.92
CA PRO A 1046 54.26 -59.59 -59.45
C PRO A 1046 53.53 -60.81 -58.88
N ALA A 1047 52.70 -61.47 -59.68
CA ALA A 1047 52.11 -62.76 -59.38
C ALA A 1047 53.17 -63.89 -59.20
N GLY A 1048 54.30 -63.84 -59.90
CA GLY A 1048 55.41 -64.78 -59.79
C GLY A 1048 56.27 -64.66 -58.52
N ASP A 1049 56.01 -63.70 -57.63
CA ASP A 1049 56.66 -63.55 -56.32
C ASP A 1049 56.07 -64.59 -55.35
N PHE A 1050 56.62 -65.81 -55.40
CA PHE A 1050 56.13 -66.95 -54.65
C PHE A 1050 56.33 -66.79 -53.14
N ASN A 1051 57.46 -66.22 -52.73
CA ASN A 1051 57.82 -66.10 -51.32
C ASN A 1051 57.24 -64.82 -50.66
N ASN A 1052 56.67 -63.91 -51.47
CA ASN A 1052 56.07 -62.63 -51.11
C ASN A 1052 57.06 -61.64 -50.46
N ASP A 1053 58.32 -61.63 -50.92
CA ASP A 1053 59.36 -60.68 -50.45
C ASP A 1053 59.39 -59.36 -51.23
N GLY A 1054 58.56 -59.25 -52.29
CA GLY A 1054 58.37 -58.07 -53.12
C GLY A 1054 59.17 -58.09 -54.42
N PHE A 1055 59.94 -59.14 -54.72
CA PHE A 1055 60.76 -59.24 -55.92
C PHE A 1055 60.72 -60.62 -56.57
N VAL A 1056 60.12 -60.72 -57.77
CA VAL A 1056 60.18 -61.94 -58.60
C VAL A 1056 61.64 -62.26 -58.98
N ASN A 1057 62.25 -63.24 -58.33
CA ASN A 1057 63.66 -63.58 -58.49
C ASN A 1057 63.95 -65.08 -58.23
N GLY A 1058 65.21 -65.51 -58.37
CA GLY A 1058 65.59 -66.92 -58.21
C GLY A 1058 65.09 -67.57 -56.90
N ASP A 1059 64.99 -66.81 -55.80
CA ASP A 1059 64.49 -67.29 -54.52
C ASP A 1059 62.99 -67.65 -54.55
N ASP A 1060 62.18 -66.99 -55.39
CA ASP A 1060 60.79 -67.39 -55.63
C ASP A 1060 60.70 -68.70 -56.38
N TYR A 1061 61.56 -68.84 -57.41
CA TYR A 1061 61.61 -70.06 -58.19
C TYR A 1061 62.05 -71.25 -57.33
N ASP A 1062 63.05 -71.07 -56.47
CA ASP A 1062 63.50 -72.09 -55.52
C ASP A 1062 62.40 -72.41 -54.50
N ALA A 1063 61.69 -71.40 -53.99
CA ALA A 1063 60.58 -71.58 -53.05
C ALA A 1063 59.39 -72.30 -53.70
N PHE A 1064 59.05 -71.96 -54.96
CA PHE A 1064 58.02 -72.63 -55.74
C PHE A 1064 58.43 -74.07 -56.04
N ALA A 1065 59.63 -74.30 -56.57
CA ALA A 1065 60.12 -75.63 -56.90
C ALA A 1065 60.15 -76.55 -55.66
N SER A 1066 60.59 -76.03 -54.51
CA SER A 1066 60.54 -76.73 -53.23
C SER A 1066 59.11 -77.08 -52.81
N ALA A 1067 58.17 -76.13 -52.92
CA ALA A 1067 56.76 -76.41 -52.63
C ALA A 1067 56.15 -77.42 -53.63
N PHE A 1068 56.52 -77.33 -54.91
CA PHE A 1068 56.05 -78.17 -55.99
C PHE A 1068 56.52 -79.62 -55.86
N GLU A 1069 57.79 -79.84 -55.52
CA GLU A 1069 58.34 -81.17 -55.25
C GLU A 1069 57.76 -81.80 -53.96
N ASN A 1070 57.47 -80.98 -52.94
CA ASN A 1070 56.85 -81.44 -51.70
C ASN A 1070 55.34 -81.73 -51.82
N GLY A 1071 54.68 -81.18 -52.84
CA GLY A 1071 53.23 -81.29 -53.05
C GLY A 1071 52.37 -80.49 -52.05
N CYS A 1072 51.08 -80.86 -51.98
CA CYS A 1072 50.16 -80.51 -50.88
C CYS A 1072 50.06 -81.69 -49.89
#